data_AF-A0A345CNH5-F1
#
_entry.id   AF-A0A345CNH5-F1
#
_cell.length_a   1.000
_cell.length_b   1.000
_cell.length_c   1.000
_cell.angle_alpha   90.00
_cell.angle_beta   90.00
_cell.angle_gamma   90.00
#
_symmetry.space_group_name_H-M   'P 1'
#
loop_
_entity.id
_entity.type
_entity.pdbx_description
1 polymer ?
#
loop_
_entity_poly.entity_id
_entity_poly.type
_entity_poly.pdbx_seq_one_letter_code
_entity_poly.pdbx_strand_id
1 'polypeptide(L)'
;MIIANENLINKIATDVSDDYTYFTLGNNNNKYYGNGGIYNKVYKNTEVNYILSRYVEMNGKIVPVRNKKHAGQGVLYEVFNTMDPTAGYPIEWDGRRWLFESPTSMHVSDKLKNSITPDMYEKNIDTSLLSSPNDEGLRQDSENNKYIKINDNFVRIIQGKTQYFIRKENGEKLYLELRDGKFFPENMVPKTGGKIFKRNVGSDCPDWQKLYDQLGDIASKDKIITVRHRGDSDTNVAENSLSAFRLSYKMCRPAIETDVLLTKDNQPVIFHDVRIGKMMEPTYDPDRNTGSNVLLSQMMLAELKRKPLLDPRRRPTRDTIITVEELLRDYREQNGQALLYLEVKEPKLIMRVAKIITDEARSDPTLIKRVIVKFNMAEYPAYVDWVAGLRDIGADINIMANPVMSPAAAERINKLPESAIAKPEGDPLHDNASRAVYWWSSAHGQNVPNVEIVIKNSKSGFIKTQHIPSVQGGYDRPENLYMNNTIPGSPAYMIAIVKKNGKPLGTYVPVGDRIMWRDDVVSGVTVPNTSNHKKRIDITKAYYNNDSQCCYSLKDRLAKNELEDIRENLAWNRAIGANVITADDTDSIDNYFAKRGNLDKISIPNPHYPRQSMQSTLAWALQYWPTPDGVTAKFKGWGGGSSPLIWNGQVCIYDNSYSKYPWVYACKYADKISYSNKLKMRVIENVKYGAVNQIYSNDDKFCLSGRDGDTSYLKFTSNCNPENTETHFWHTENYKLRNLYTGDDTKYIEFYRGGVYYGIAYGLLRNTNTPDDWASWYLEKIEEE
;
A
#
# COMPACT_ATOMS: atom_id res chain seq x y z
N MET A 1 -25.06 5.50 -31.67
CA MET A 1 -25.97 4.47 -31.11
C MET A 1 -26.74 4.98 -29.89
N ILE A 2 -26.08 5.65 -28.93
CA ILE A 2 -26.73 6.17 -27.69
C ILE A 2 -27.91 7.13 -27.96
N ILE A 3 -27.76 8.11 -28.87
CA ILE A 3 -28.80 9.11 -29.19
C ILE A 3 -30.06 8.47 -29.83
N ALA A 4 -29.91 7.39 -30.59
CA ALA A 4 -31.04 6.72 -31.24
C ALA A 4 -31.90 5.92 -30.24
N ASN A 5 -31.27 5.35 -29.19
CA ASN A 5 -31.95 4.56 -28.18
C ASN A 5 -32.77 5.43 -27.22
N GLU A 6 -32.29 6.61 -26.85
CA GLU A 6 -33.03 7.55 -26.00
C GLU A 6 -34.29 8.08 -26.69
N ASN A 7 -34.21 8.39 -27.99
CA ASN A 7 -35.36 8.82 -28.77
C ASN A 7 -36.45 7.73 -28.86
N LEU A 8 -36.05 6.46 -28.97
CA LEU A 8 -36.99 5.34 -28.99
C LEU A 8 -37.64 5.10 -27.62
N ILE A 9 -36.87 5.16 -26.53
CA ILE A 9 -37.40 5.06 -25.16
C ILE A 9 -38.40 6.20 -24.91
N ASN A 10 -38.07 7.44 -25.29
CA ASN A 10 -38.96 8.59 -25.12
C ASN A 10 -40.28 8.43 -25.90
N LYS A 11 -40.26 7.76 -27.06
CA LYS A 11 -41.45 7.50 -27.87
C LYS A 11 -42.34 6.39 -27.31
N ILE A 12 -41.77 5.39 -26.65
CA ILE A 12 -42.48 4.17 -26.21
C ILE A 12 -42.81 4.20 -24.70
N ALA A 13 -42.10 5.01 -23.92
CA ALA A 13 -42.34 5.16 -22.49
C ALA A 13 -43.79 5.55 -22.20
N THR A 14 -44.31 5.00 -21.10
CA THR A 14 -45.64 5.34 -20.60
C THR A 14 -45.50 6.35 -19.48
N ASP A 15 -46.31 7.41 -19.52
CA ASP A 15 -46.38 8.36 -18.42
C ASP A 15 -46.94 7.69 -17.15
N VAL A 16 -46.28 7.92 -16.03
CA VAL A 16 -46.69 7.39 -14.73
C VAL A 16 -47.89 8.21 -14.26
N SER A 17 -49.05 7.57 -14.12
CA SER A 17 -50.29 8.17 -13.60
C SER A 17 -50.49 7.81 -12.13
N ASP A 18 -51.02 8.76 -11.37
CA ASP A 18 -51.31 8.63 -9.93
C ASP A 18 -52.38 7.59 -9.60
N ASP A 19 -53.12 7.10 -10.60
CA ASP A 19 -54.21 6.13 -10.49
C ASP A 19 -53.71 4.67 -10.41
N TYR A 20 -52.42 4.45 -10.68
CA TYR A 20 -51.83 3.12 -10.79
C TYR A 20 -50.68 2.91 -9.80
N THR A 21 -50.40 1.65 -9.48
CA THR A 21 -49.21 1.23 -8.74
C THR A 21 -48.40 0.26 -9.58
N TYR A 22 -47.08 0.42 -9.56
CA TYR A 22 -46.12 -0.45 -10.24
C TYR A 22 -45.28 -1.17 -9.18
N PHE A 23 -45.35 -2.50 -9.12
CA PHE A 23 -44.55 -3.30 -8.19
C PHE A 23 -43.81 -4.40 -8.94
N THR A 24 -42.61 -4.74 -8.46
CA THR A 24 -41.79 -5.82 -9.02
C THR A 24 -42.10 -7.13 -8.31
N LEU A 25 -42.30 -8.21 -9.07
CA LEU A 25 -42.38 -9.58 -8.55
C LEU A 25 -41.20 -10.45 -9.03
N GLY A 26 -40.15 -9.83 -9.57
CA GLY A 26 -39.13 -10.53 -10.36
C GLY A 26 -39.57 -10.80 -11.80
N ASN A 27 -38.76 -11.52 -12.56
CA ASN A 27 -39.11 -11.92 -13.93
C ASN A 27 -39.66 -13.35 -13.98
N ASN A 28 -39.98 -13.86 -15.17
CA ASN A 28 -40.64 -15.18 -15.31
C ASN A 28 -39.81 -16.35 -14.76
N ASN A 29 -38.48 -16.24 -14.74
CA ASN A 29 -37.57 -17.23 -14.15
C ASN A 29 -36.14 -16.66 -14.09
N ASN A 30 -35.71 -16.19 -12.93
CA ASN A 30 -34.41 -15.54 -12.80
C ASN A 30 -33.22 -16.44 -13.19
N LYS A 31 -33.37 -17.76 -13.06
CA LYS A 31 -32.32 -18.72 -13.44
C LYS A 31 -32.07 -18.74 -14.96
N TYR A 32 -33.10 -18.50 -15.76
CA TYR A 32 -33.03 -18.59 -17.22
C TYR A 32 -32.95 -17.23 -17.91
N TYR A 33 -33.43 -16.16 -17.27
CA TYR A 33 -33.55 -14.84 -17.91
C TYR A 33 -32.83 -13.71 -17.15
N GLY A 34 -31.98 -14.06 -16.19
CA GLY A 34 -31.21 -13.10 -15.38
C GLY A 34 -32.02 -12.48 -14.24
N ASN A 35 -31.46 -11.51 -13.55
CA ASN A 35 -32.06 -10.90 -12.35
C ASN A 35 -32.81 -9.58 -12.60
N GLY A 36 -32.93 -9.15 -13.85
CA GLY A 36 -33.64 -7.92 -14.21
C GLY A 36 -35.11 -7.94 -13.76
N GLY A 37 -35.54 -6.88 -13.08
CA GLY A 37 -36.90 -6.75 -12.55
C GLY A 37 -37.92 -6.40 -13.64
N ILE A 38 -39.13 -6.97 -13.55
CA ILE A 38 -40.27 -6.62 -14.38
C ILE A 38 -41.39 -6.11 -13.46
N TYR A 39 -41.92 -4.94 -13.79
CA TYR A 39 -42.97 -4.27 -13.04
C TYR A 39 -44.34 -4.67 -13.57
N ASN A 40 -45.26 -4.99 -12.67
CA ASN A 40 -46.67 -5.17 -12.99
C ASN A 40 -47.44 -3.89 -12.64
N LYS A 41 -48.28 -3.43 -13.57
CA LYS A 41 -49.20 -2.31 -13.36
C LYS A 41 -50.55 -2.80 -12.88
N VAL A 42 -51.05 -2.22 -11.79
CA VAL A 42 -52.39 -2.48 -11.21
C VAL A 42 -53.07 -1.17 -10.83
N TYR A 43 -54.40 -1.18 -10.66
CA TYR A 43 -55.14 -0.03 -10.12
C TYR A 43 -54.82 0.18 -8.64
N LYS A 44 -54.68 1.44 -8.23
CA LYS A 44 -54.52 1.82 -6.82
C LYS A 44 -55.76 1.36 -6.05
N ASN A 45 -55.56 0.60 -4.96
CA ASN A 45 -56.61 0.01 -4.10
C ASN A 45 -57.35 -1.23 -4.64
N THR A 46 -56.76 -1.98 -5.57
CA THR A 46 -57.26 -3.32 -5.97
C THR A 46 -56.35 -4.43 -5.48
N GLU A 47 -56.90 -5.63 -5.21
CA GLU A 47 -56.09 -6.81 -4.89
C GLU A 47 -55.13 -7.13 -6.04
N VAL A 48 -53.91 -7.54 -5.69
CA VAL A 48 -52.73 -7.74 -6.56
C VAL A 48 -52.96 -8.76 -7.72
N ASN A 49 -54.12 -9.42 -7.75
CA ASN A 49 -54.44 -10.51 -8.67
C ASN A 49 -54.86 -10.06 -10.09
N TYR A 50 -55.06 -8.77 -10.35
CA TYR A 50 -55.47 -8.26 -11.68
C TYR A 50 -54.35 -7.44 -12.36
N ILE A 51 -53.40 -8.13 -12.99
CA ILE A 51 -52.28 -7.51 -13.74
C ILE A 51 -52.82 -6.90 -15.03
N LEU A 52 -52.71 -5.58 -15.19
CA LEU A 52 -53.17 -4.86 -16.38
C LEU A 52 -52.15 -4.95 -17.53
N SER A 53 -50.88 -4.73 -17.21
CA SER A 53 -49.78 -4.73 -18.17
C SER A 53 -48.42 -4.82 -17.46
N ARG A 54 -47.37 -5.17 -18.20
CA ARG A 54 -46.01 -5.38 -17.70
C ARG A 54 -45.05 -4.35 -18.27
N TYR A 55 -44.07 -3.96 -17.47
CA TYR A 55 -43.10 -2.93 -17.82
C TYR A 55 -41.69 -3.24 -17.32
N VAL A 56 -40.70 -2.63 -17.94
CA VAL A 56 -39.32 -2.56 -17.44
C VAL A 56 -38.92 -1.10 -17.22
N GLU A 57 -37.97 -0.87 -16.33
CA GLU A 57 -37.33 0.44 -16.21
C GLU A 57 -36.16 0.54 -17.19
N MET A 58 -36.19 1.55 -18.05
CA MET A 58 -35.11 1.90 -18.96
C MET A 58 -34.89 3.41 -18.93
N ASN A 59 -33.67 3.84 -18.55
CA ASN A 59 -33.28 5.25 -18.43
C ASN A 59 -34.23 6.08 -17.54
N GLY A 60 -34.62 5.54 -16.38
CA GLY A 60 -35.54 6.20 -15.43
C GLY A 60 -36.99 6.29 -15.89
N LYS A 61 -37.35 5.64 -17.01
CA LYS A 61 -38.72 5.59 -17.55
C LYS A 61 -39.25 4.17 -17.54
N ILE A 62 -40.57 4.05 -17.39
CA ILE A 62 -41.28 2.77 -17.39
C ILE A 62 -41.76 2.48 -18.82
N VAL A 63 -41.30 1.37 -19.38
CA VAL A 63 -41.49 1.02 -20.80
C VAL A 63 -42.22 -0.32 -20.92
N PRO A 64 -43.31 -0.42 -21.72
CA PRO A 64 -44.06 -1.67 -21.89
C PRO A 64 -43.18 -2.83 -22.35
N VAL A 65 -43.29 -3.97 -21.66
CA VAL A 65 -42.60 -5.21 -22.02
C VAL A 65 -43.61 -6.33 -22.17
N ARG A 66 -43.37 -7.25 -23.11
CA ARG A 66 -44.17 -8.47 -23.23
C ARG A 66 -43.31 -9.71 -23.35
N ASN A 67 -43.95 -10.83 -23.07
CA ASN A 67 -43.41 -12.15 -23.32
C ASN A 67 -43.75 -12.54 -24.76
N LYS A 68 -42.75 -12.68 -25.63
CA LYS A 68 -42.91 -13.44 -26.87
C LYS A 68 -42.62 -14.90 -26.56
N LYS A 69 -43.57 -15.80 -26.85
CA LYS A 69 -43.37 -17.24 -26.66
C LYS A 69 -42.47 -17.77 -27.78
N HIS A 70 -41.40 -18.45 -27.40
CA HIS A 70 -40.53 -19.20 -28.30
C HIS A 70 -40.80 -20.70 -28.07
N ALA A 71 -40.60 -21.58 -29.06
CA ALA A 71 -40.85 -23.01 -28.84
C ALA A 71 -39.77 -23.60 -27.90
N GLY A 72 -40.17 -24.43 -26.92
CA GLY A 72 -39.29 -24.96 -25.88
C GLY A 72 -39.48 -24.29 -24.51
N GLN A 73 -38.39 -24.09 -23.75
CA GLN A 73 -38.43 -23.58 -22.37
C GLN A 73 -38.32 -22.04 -22.25
N GLY A 74 -38.25 -21.30 -23.37
CA GLY A 74 -37.85 -19.90 -23.39
C GLY A 74 -38.96 -18.87 -23.66
N VAL A 75 -38.98 -17.80 -22.89
CA VAL A 75 -39.64 -16.52 -23.23
C VAL A 75 -38.58 -15.54 -23.71
N LEU A 76 -38.89 -14.76 -24.76
CA LEU A 76 -38.14 -13.56 -25.11
C LEU A 76 -38.88 -12.32 -24.59
N TYR A 77 -38.20 -11.52 -23.79
CA TYR A 77 -38.65 -10.19 -23.42
C TYR A 77 -38.37 -9.23 -24.56
N GLU A 78 -39.44 -8.58 -25.01
CA GLU A 78 -39.35 -7.50 -25.97
C GLU A 78 -40.17 -6.29 -25.49
N VAL A 79 -39.56 -5.12 -25.65
CA VAL A 79 -40.25 -3.84 -25.52
C VAL A 79 -41.09 -3.60 -26.77
N PHE A 80 -42.30 -3.07 -26.62
CA PHE A 80 -43.19 -2.81 -27.76
C PHE A 80 -43.95 -1.49 -27.57
N ASN A 81 -44.40 -0.91 -28.68
CA ASN A 81 -45.26 0.27 -28.65
C ASN A 81 -46.72 -0.16 -28.45
N THR A 82 -47.40 0.36 -27.43
CA THR A 82 -48.81 0.04 -27.17
C THR A 82 -49.75 0.55 -28.26
N MET A 83 -49.37 1.62 -28.98
CA MET A 83 -50.15 2.18 -30.09
C MET A 83 -49.93 1.44 -31.42
N ASP A 84 -48.82 0.69 -31.54
CA ASP A 84 -48.52 -0.19 -32.67
C ASP A 84 -47.83 -1.45 -32.13
N PRO A 85 -48.62 -2.44 -31.66
CA PRO A 85 -48.09 -3.60 -30.96
C PRO A 85 -47.47 -4.63 -31.91
N THR A 86 -47.35 -4.36 -33.21
CA THR A 86 -46.82 -5.35 -34.15
C THR A 86 -45.29 -5.48 -34.04
N ALA A 87 -44.58 -4.37 -33.84
CA ALA A 87 -43.12 -4.34 -33.70
C ALA A 87 -42.67 -4.56 -32.24
N GLY A 88 -41.68 -5.44 -32.05
CA GLY A 88 -41.04 -5.71 -30.77
C GLY A 88 -39.52 -5.53 -30.84
N TYR A 89 -38.94 -5.00 -29.75
CA TYR A 89 -37.51 -4.74 -29.60
C TYR A 89 -36.96 -5.63 -28.48
N PRO A 90 -36.13 -6.64 -28.79
CA PRO A 90 -35.52 -7.50 -27.78
C PRO A 90 -34.67 -6.70 -26.79
N ILE A 91 -34.71 -7.10 -25.52
CA ILE A 91 -33.92 -6.48 -24.45
C ILE A 91 -32.99 -7.49 -23.77
N GLU A 92 -31.85 -7.01 -23.29
CA GLU A 92 -30.86 -7.75 -22.49
C GLU A 92 -30.60 -7.03 -21.15
N TRP A 93 -30.31 -7.80 -20.10
CA TRP A 93 -29.97 -7.27 -18.78
C TRP A 93 -28.45 -7.23 -18.62
N ASP A 94 -27.86 -6.06 -18.41
CA ASP A 94 -26.41 -5.90 -18.32
C ASP A 94 -25.80 -6.24 -16.94
N GLY A 95 -26.63 -6.75 -16.03
CA GLY A 95 -26.30 -6.95 -14.61
C GLY A 95 -26.83 -5.83 -13.70
N ARG A 96 -27.21 -4.68 -14.25
CA ARG A 96 -27.72 -3.51 -13.49
C ARG A 96 -28.97 -2.87 -14.07
N ARG A 97 -29.16 -2.91 -15.39
CA ARG A 97 -30.30 -2.28 -16.09
C ARG A 97 -30.68 -3.04 -17.36
N TRP A 98 -31.93 -2.86 -17.78
CA TRP A 98 -32.40 -3.34 -19.08
C TRP A 98 -31.91 -2.43 -20.22
N LEU A 99 -31.40 -3.05 -21.29
CA LEU A 99 -30.94 -2.39 -22.50
C LEU A 99 -31.61 -3.02 -23.72
N PHE A 100 -31.75 -2.28 -24.81
CA PHE A 100 -32.04 -2.92 -26.10
C PHE A 100 -30.87 -3.81 -26.50
N GLU A 101 -31.17 -5.03 -26.92
CA GLU A 101 -30.13 -5.95 -27.37
C GLU A 101 -29.41 -5.36 -28.58
N SER A 102 -28.09 -5.24 -28.47
CA SER A 102 -27.27 -4.71 -29.56
C SER A 102 -26.77 -5.84 -30.49
N PRO A 103 -26.11 -5.52 -31.61
CA PRO A 103 -25.52 -6.55 -32.48
C PRO A 103 -24.54 -7.49 -31.79
N THR A 104 -23.89 -7.06 -30.71
CA THR A 104 -22.99 -7.90 -29.90
C THR A 104 -23.42 -7.77 -28.45
N SER A 105 -23.68 -8.88 -27.77
CA SER A 105 -24.12 -8.83 -26.38
C SER A 105 -23.14 -8.04 -25.51
N MET A 106 -23.68 -7.24 -24.59
CA MET A 106 -22.91 -6.49 -23.60
C MET A 106 -21.94 -7.37 -22.79
N HIS A 107 -22.23 -8.67 -22.72
CA HIS A 107 -21.46 -9.71 -22.04
C HIS A 107 -20.29 -10.26 -22.89
N VAL A 108 -19.95 -9.62 -24.00
CA VAL A 108 -18.82 -10.00 -24.86
C VAL A 108 -17.78 -8.89 -24.80
N SER A 109 -16.53 -9.24 -24.46
CA SER A 109 -15.42 -8.28 -24.52
C SER A 109 -15.03 -7.97 -25.97
N ASP A 110 -14.48 -6.76 -26.21
CA ASP A 110 -13.96 -6.40 -27.54
C ASP A 110 -12.88 -7.39 -28.02
N LYS A 111 -12.09 -7.93 -27.09
CA LYS A 111 -11.09 -8.97 -27.39
C LYS A 111 -11.73 -10.24 -27.91
N LEU A 112 -12.80 -10.72 -27.26
CA LEU A 112 -13.51 -11.90 -27.74
C LEU A 112 -14.18 -11.61 -29.09
N LYS A 113 -14.88 -10.49 -29.21
CA LYS A 113 -15.52 -10.03 -30.45
C LYS A 113 -14.54 -10.04 -31.62
N ASN A 114 -13.32 -9.54 -31.43
CA ASN A 114 -12.27 -9.50 -32.45
C ASN A 114 -11.58 -10.85 -32.70
N SER A 115 -11.79 -11.84 -31.82
CA SER A 115 -11.23 -13.19 -31.94
C SER A 115 -12.20 -14.18 -32.61
N ILE A 116 -13.47 -13.78 -32.81
CA ILE A 116 -14.47 -14.61 -33.50
C ILE A 116 -14.21 -14.59 -35.00
N THR A 117 -14.10 -15.78 -35.58
CA THR A 117 -13.98 -16.01 -37.02
C THR A 117 -15.28 -16.59 -37.59
N PRO A 118 -15.55 -16.47 -38.91
CA PRO A 118 -16.81 -16.92 -39.51
C PRO A 118 -17.18 -18.39 -39.27
N ASP A 119 -16.19 -19.27 -39.12
CA ASP A 119 -16.36 -20.70 -38.81
C ASP A 119 -16.83 -20.97 -37.37
N MET A 120 -16.84 -19.96 -36.49
CA MET A 120 -17.35 -20.08 -35.12
C MET A 120 -18.85 -19.73 -34.99
N TYR A 121 -19.45 -19.14 -36.02
CA TYR A 121 -20.87 -18.83 -36.01
C TYR A 121 -21.72 -20.08 -36.27
N GLU A 122 -22.85 -20.17 -35.59
CA GLU A 122 -23.82 -21.25 -35.79
C GLU A 122 -24.60 -21.01 -37.09
N LYS A 123 -24.46 -21.91 -38.07
CA LYS A 123 -24.93 -21.69 -39.45
C LYS A 123 -26.44 -21.87 -39.65
N ASN A 124 -27.12 -22.61 -38.77
CA ASN A 124 -28.54 -22.98 -38.91
C ASN A 124 -29.34 -22.72 -37.62
N ILE A 125 -29.08 -21.60 -36.96
CA ILE A 125 -29.78 -21.26 -35.72
C ILE A 125 -31.13 -20.59 -36.01
N ASP A 126 -32.22 -21.22 -35.58
CA ASP A 126 -33.52 -20.58 -35.57
C ASP A 126 -33.65 -19.68 -34.34
N THR A 127 -33.42 -18.37 -34.54
CA THR A 127 -33.47 -17.37 -33.46
C THR A 127 -34.86 -17.22 -32.85
N SER A 128 -35.92 -17.67 -33.55
CA SER A 128 -37.29 -17.71 -33.04
C SER A 128 -37.53 -18.83 -32.01
N LEU A 129 -36.51 -19.66 -31.75
CA LEU A 129 -36.53 -20.71 -30.74
C LEU A 129 -35.62 -20.42 -29.54
N LEU A 130 -34.89 -19.29 -29.56
CA LEU A 130 -33.97 -18.91 -28.48
C LEU A 130 -34.66 -18.10 -27.38
N SER A 131 -34.32 -18.39 -26.13
CA SER A 131 -34.75 -17.62 -24.97
C SER A 131 -34.26 -16.16 -24.99
N SER A 132 -34.77 -15.35 -24.05
CA SER A 132 -34.08 -14.13 -23.61
C SER A 132 -32.67 -14.44 -23.10
N PRO A 133 -31.71 -13.50 -23.25
CA PRO A 133 -30.40 -13.60 -22.62
C PRO A 133 -30.52 -13.65 -21.08
N ASN A 134 -29.69 -14.47 -20.44
CA ASN A 134 -29.54 -14.50 -18.98
C ASN A 134 -28.52 -13.46 -18.49
N ASP A 135 -28.17 -13.48 -17.19
CA ASP A 135 -27.16 -12.58 -16.58
C ASP A 135 -25.74 -12.68 -17.17
N GLU A 136 -25.48 -13.69 -18.00
CA GLU A 136 -24.21 -13.88 -18.72
C GLU A 136 -24.37 -13.55 -20.21
N GLY A 137 -25.51 -13.01 -20.65
CA GLY A 137 -25.83 -12.74 -22.05
C GLY A 137 -26.12 -14.00 -22.88
N LEU A 138 -26.26 -15.16 -22.25
CA LEU A 138 -26.48 -16.43 -22.93
C LEU A 138 -27.96 -16.69 -23.16
N ARG A 139 -28.31 -17.02 -24.40
CA ARG A 139 -29.61 -17.54 -24.80
C ARG A 139 -29.59 -19.07 -24.85
N GLN A 140 -30.73 -19.70 -24.63
CA GLN A 140 -30.88 -21.14 -24.64
C GLN A 140 -31.94 -21.59 -25.64
N ASP A 141 -31.69 -22.71 -26.31
CA ASP A 141 -32.70 -23.41 -27.10
C ASP A 141 -33.47 -24.46 -26.26
N SER A 142 -34.37 -25.20 -26.89
CA SER A 142 -35.15 -26.27 -26.25
C SER A 142 -34.33 -27.45 -25.73
N GLU A 143 -33.10 -27.62 -26.22
CA GLU A 143 -32.16 -28.67 -25.80
C GLU A 143 -31.15 -28.18 -24.76
N ASN A 144 -31.32 -26.94 -24.26
CA ASN A 144 -30.44 -26.29 -23.29
C ASN A 144 -29.03 -25.99 -23.84
N ASN A 145 -28.88 -25.88 -25.16
CA ASN A 145 -27.66 -25.38 -25.80
C ASN A 145 -27.57 -23.87 -25.59
N LYS A 146 -26.37 -23.37 -25.26
CA LYS A 146 -26.14 -21.96 -24.92
C LYS A 146 -25.50 -21.20 -26.08
N TYR A 147 -26.04 -20.03 -26.38
CA TYR A 147 -25.61 -19.18 -27.48
C TYR A 147 -25.42 -17.74 -27.01
N ILE A 148 -24.42 -17.04 -27.54
CA ILE A 148 -24.21 -15.61 -27.30
C ILE A 148 -24.18 -14.85 -28.63
N LYS A 149 -24.78 -13.67 -28.64
CA LYS A 149 -24.88 -12.82 -29.84
C LYS A 149 -23.59 -12.02 -30.04
N ILE A 150 -22.97 -12.14 -31.22
CA ILE A 150 -21.75 -11.41 -31.62
C ILE A 150 -21.91 -11.01 -33.10
N ASN A 151 -21.78 -9.71 -33.39
CA ASN A 151 -21.94 -9.14 -34.74
C ASN A 151 -23.19 -9.63 -35.50
N ASP A 152 -24.37 -9.55 -34.86
CA ASP A 152 -25.68 -10.01 -35.36
C ASP A 152 -25.81 -11.52 -35.65
N ASN A 153 -24.77 -12.29 -35.32
CA ASN A 153 -24.75 -13.75 -35.44
C ASN A 153 -24.67 -14.38 -34.04
N PHE A 154 -24.86 -15.70 -33.96
CA PHE A 154 -24.77 -16.42 -32.69
C PHE A 154 -23.59 -17.37 -32.69
N VAL A 155 -22.89 -17.40 -31.55
CA VAL A 155 -21.79 -18.33 -31.29
C VAL A 155 -22.22 -19.26 -30.17
N ARG A 156 -22.03 -20.57 -30.36
CA ARG A 156 -22.33 -21.57 -29.34
C ARG A 156 -21.25 -21.57 -28.24
N ILE A 157 -21.67 -21.38 -27.00
CA ILE A 157 -20.81 -21.39 -25.82
C ILE A 157 -20.99 -22.71 -25.10
N ILE A 158 -19.94 -23.54 -25.07
CA ILE A 158 -19.98 -24.85 -24.43
C ILE A 158 -19.40 -24.71 -23.02
N GLN A 159 -20.18 -25.10 -22.02
CA GLN A 159 -19.72 -25.15 -20.63
C GLN A 159 -19.05 -26.50 -20.36
N GLY A 160 -17.72 -26.49 -20.19
CA GLY A 160 -16.97 -27.65 -19.72
C GLY A 160 -17.03 -27.81 -18.19
N LYS A 161 -16.33 -28.83 -17.65
CA LYS A 161 -16.27 -29.07 -16.19
C LYS A 161 -15.65 -27.91 -15.40
N THR A 162 -14.74 -27.16 -16.01
CA THR A 162 -13.94 -26.12 -15.33
C THR A 162 -13.98 -24.76 -16.03
N GLN A 163 -14.40 -24.68 -17.29
CA GLN A 163 -14.34 -23.45 -18.09
C GLN A 163 -15.30 -23.48 -19.29
N TYR A 164 -15.61 -22.30 -19.82
CA TYR A 164 -16.36 -22.14 -21.05
C TYR A 164 -15.43 -22.21 -22.27
N PHE A 165 -15.94 -22.63 -23.42
CA PHE A 165 -15.19 -22.60 -24.68
C PHE A 165 -16.10 -22.52 -25.90
N ILE A 166 -15.54 -22.03 -27.00
CA ILE A 166 -16.11 -22.10 -28.35
C ILE A 166 -15.35 -23.18 -29.11
N ARG A 167 -16.06 -24.04 -29.84
CA ARG A 167 -15.46 -25.06 -30.71
C ARG A 167 -15.46 -24.55 -32.15
N LYS A 168 -14.28 -24.52 -32.77
CA LYS A 168 -14.11 -24.23 -34.20
C LYS A 168 -14.47 -25.46 -35.05
N GLU A 169 -14.73 -25.28 -36.34
CA GLU A 169 -15.05 -26.40 -37.26
C GLU A 169 -13.92 -27.44 -37.34
N ASN A 170 -12.67 -27.02 -37.23
CA ASN A 170 -11.49 -27.90 -37.21
C ASN A 170 -11.32 -28.69 -35.88
N GLY A 171 -12.23 -28.52 -34.92
CA GLY A 171 -12.19 -29.18 -33.61
C GLY A 171 -11.38 -28.44 -32.53
N GLU A 172 -10.65 -27.37 -32.88
CA GLU A 172 -9.94 -26.54 -31.90
C GLU A 172 -10.91 -25.85 -30.94
N LYS A 173 -10.42 -25.57 -29.73
CA LYS A 173 -11.19 -24.90 -28.68
C LYS A 173 -10.60 -23.53 -28.38
N LEU A 174 -11.41 -22.49 -28.48
CA LEU A 174 -11.12 -21.18 -27.92
C LEU A 174 -11.69 -21.14 -26.51
N TYR A 175 -10.82 -21.25 -25.50
CA TYR A 175 -11.25 -21.19 -24.10
C TYR A 175 -11.64 -19.77 -23.72
N LEU A 176 -12.66 -19.67 -22.87
CA LEU A 176 -13.23 -18.42 -22.45
C LEU A 176 -13.21 -18.31 -20.94
N GLU A 177 -12.88 -17.11 -20.47
CA GLU A 177 -13.00 -16.73 -19.08
C GLU A 177 -14.13 -15.70 -18.92
N LEU A 178 -15.05 -15.97 -18.00
CA LEU A 178 -16.10 -15.03 -17.62
C LEU A 178 -15.58 -14.16 -16.46
N ARG A 179 -15.28 -12.87 -16.74
CA ARG A 179 -14.85 -11.87 -15.75
C ARG A 179 -15.84 -10.72 -15.75
N ASP A 180 -16.33 -10.36 -14.57
CA ASP A 180 -17.24 -9.21 -14.39
C ASP A 180 -18.45 -9.24 -15.34
N GLY A 181 -19.03 -10.43 -15.53
CA GLY A 181 -20.18 -10.65 -16.42
C GLY A 181 -19.85 -10.65 -17.92
N LYS A 182 -18.58 -10.52 -18.34
CA LYS A 182 -18.18 -10.57 -19.75
C LYS A 182 -17.25 -11.73 -20.09
N PHE A 183 -17.41 -12.31 -21.27
CA PHE A 183 -16.54 -13.34 -21.81
C PHE A 183 -15.29 -12.74 -22.48
N PHE A 184 -14.13 -13.29 -22.12
CA PHE A 184 -12.81 -12.97 -22.66
C PHE A 184 -12.14 -14.25 -23.21
N PRO A 185 -11.35 -14.18 -24.30
CA PRO A 185 -10.53 -15.31 -24.73
C PRO A 185 -9.40 -15.54 -23.71
N GLU A 186 -9.22 -16.80 -23.28
CA GLU A 186 -8.14 -17.20 -22.37
C GLU A 186 -6.88 -17.55 -23.18
N ASN A 187 -5.78 -16.81 -22.96
CA ASN A 187 -4.49 -17.16 -23.54
C ASN A 187 -3.91 -18.35 -22.77
N MET A 188 -3.71 -19.49 -23.45
CA MET A 188 -3.15 -20.70 -22.86
C MET A 188 -1.70 -20.47 -22.39
N VAL A 189 -1.53 -20.07 -21.14
CA VAL A 189 -0.39 -20.48 -20.33
C VAL A 189 -0.90 -21.59 -19.42
N PRO A 190 -0.28 -22.79 -19.39
CA PRO A 190 -0.75 -23.88 -18.54
C PRO A 190 -0.71 -23.44 -17.07
N LYS A 191 -1.89 -23.18 -16.48
CA LYS A 191 -2.05 -23.00 -15.04
C LYS A 191 -1.89 -24.37 -14.39
N THR A 192 -0.67 -24.75 -14.02
CA THR A 192 -0.48 -25.77 -12.99
C THR A 192 -1.01 -25.22 -11.67
N GLY A 193 -2.16 -25.74 -11.24
CA GLY A 193 -2.52 -25.89 -9.83
C GLY A 193 -2.73 -24.61 -9.03
N GLY A 194 -3.82 -23.90 -9.31
CA GLY A 194 -4.40 -22.95 -8.37
C GLY A 194 -5.91 -22.97 -8.50
N LYS A 195 -6.60 -23.69 -7.61
CA LYS A 195 -8.06 -23.64 -7.48
C LYS A 195 -8.47 -22.17 -7.27
N ILE A 196 -9.10 -21.55 -8.27
CA ILE A 196 -9.88 -20.33 -8.05
C ILE A 196 -11.18 -20.79 -7.41
N PHE A 197 -11.21 -20.80 -6.09
CA PHE A 197 -12.46 -20.78 -5.36
C PHE A 197 -13.15 -19.46 -5.68
N LYS A 198 -14.32 -19.49 -6.35
CA LYS A 198 -15.37 -18.53 -5.99
C LYS A 198 -15.69 -18.79 -4.53
N ARG A 199 -14.98 -18.13 -3.62
CA ARG A 199 -15.32 -18.16 -2.21
C ARG A 199 -16.58 -17.30 -2.09
N ASN A 200 -17.64 -17.86 -1.53
CA ASN A 200 -18.61 -17.07 -0.79
C ASN A 200 -17.83 -16.06 0.06
N VAL A 201 -18.13 -14.77 -0.04
CA VAL A 201 -17.78 -13.80 1.00
C VAL A 201 -18.71 -14.11 2.19
N GLY A 202 -18.48 -15.25 2.81
CA GLY A 202 -19.06 -15.68 4.07
C GLY A 202 -18.03 -15.46 5.17
N SER A 203 -18.05 -14.23 5.71
CA SER A 203 -17.79 -13.84 7.11
C SER A 203 -16.59 -14.41 7.89
N ASP A 204 -15.36 -14.02 7.55
CA ASP A 204 -14.25 -13.99 8.54
C ASP A 204 -13.69 -12.57 8.77
N CYS A 205 -13.68 -11.69 7.75
CA CYS A 205 -13.33 -10.30 7.96
C CYS A 205 -14.51 -9.56 8.62
N PRO A 206 -14.26 -8.72 9.64
CA PRO A 206 -15.27 -7.78 10.15
C PRO A 206 -15.82 -6.90 9.03
N ASP A 207 -17.13 -6.66 9.05
CA ASP A 207 -17.77 -5.70 8.15
C ASP A 207 -17.40 -4.26 8.54
N TRP A 208 -17.49 -3.35 7.57
CA TRP A 208 -17.13 -1.94 7.76
C TRP A 208 -17.95 -1.26 8.86
N GLN A 209 -19.22 -1.64 9.06
CA GLN A 209 -20.09 -1.03 10.07
C GLN A 209 -19.59 -1.40 11.47
N LYS A 210 -19.24 -2.67 11.68
CA LYS A 210 -18.62 -3.14 12.91
C LYS A 210 -17.30 -2.42 13.20
N LEU A 211 -16.46 -2.21 12.18
CA LEU A 211 -15.19 -1.47 12.31
C LEU A 211 -15.43 0.00 12.69
N TYR A 212 -16.38 0.65 12.03
CA TYR A 212 -16.79 2.02 12.34
C TYR A 212 -17.33 2.15 13.78
N ASP A 213 -18.17 1.20 14.21
CA ASP A 213 -18.71 1.18 15.56
C ASP A 213 -17.59 0.95 16.60
N GLN A 214 -16.60 0.09 16.29
CA GLN A 214 -15.46 -0.11 17.19
C GLN A 214 -14.62 1.17 17.36
N LEU A 215 -14.45 2.00 16.33
CA LEU A 215 -13.75 3.28 16.50
C LEU A 215 -14.44 4.21 17.51
N GLY A 216 -15.78 4.17 17.61
CA GLY A 216 -16.53 4.92 18.61
C GLY A 216 -16.29 4.45 20.04
N ASP A 217 -16.02 3.15 20.23
CA ASP A 217 -15.91 2.51 21.53
C ASP A 217 -14.47 2.25 22.01
N ILE A 218 -13.48 2.34 21.11
CA ILE A 218 -12.14 1.80 21.37
C ILE A 218 -11.45 2.46 22.58
N ALA A 219 -11.69 3.76 22.81
CA ALA A 219 -11.15 4.47 23.95
C ALA A 219 -11.75 3.99 25.28
N SER A 220 -13.07 3.77 25.33
CA SER A 220 -13.76 3.33 26.56
C SER A 220 -13.41 1.88 26.91
N LYS A 221 -13.22 1.04 25.89
CA LYS A 221 -12.72 -0.34 26.05
C LYS A 221 -11.21 -0.41 26.29
N ASP A 222 -10.51 0.70 26.11
CA ASP A 222 -9.07 0.85 26.18
C ASP A 222 -8.33 -0.24 25.37
N LYS A 223 -8.73 -0.41 24.10
CA LYS A 223 -8.13 -1.38 23.17
C LYS A 223 -7.29 -0.71 22.07
N ILE A 224 -6.59 -1.54 21.31
CA ILE A 224 -5.75 -1.15 20.16
C ILE A 224 -6.38 -1.65 18.86
N ILE A 225 -6.43 -0.77 17.86
CA ILE A 225 -6.62 -1.08 16.44
C ILE A 225 -5.42 -0.52 15.69
N THR A 226 -4.98 -1.24 14.66
CA THR A 226 -3.89 -0.82 13.79
C THR A 226 -4.40 -0.25 12.47
N VAL A 227 -3.64 0.65 11.86
CA VAL A 227 -3.91 1.21 10.54
C VAL A 227 -2.72 0.86 9.64
N ARG A 228 -2.99 0.14 8.54
CA ARG A 228 -1.94 -0.29 7.61
C ARG A 228 -1.50 0.90 6.76
N HIS A 229 -0.29 1.39 6.99
CA HIS A 229 0.29 2.50 6.25
C HIS A 229 0.55 2.10 4.79
N ARG A 230 0.03 2.90 3.85
CA ARG A 230 0.16 2.77 2.37
C ARG A 230 -0.32 1.43 1.77
N GLY A 231 -1.16 0.70 2.49
CA GLY A 231 -1.64 -0.63 2.12
C GLY A 231 -0.62 -1.77 2.34
N ASP A 232 -1.03 -3.00 2.07
CA ASP A 232 -0.14 -4.16 2.16
C ASP A 232 0.72 -4.24 0.89
N SER A 233 1.90 -3.62 0.94
CA SER A 233 3.00 -3.88 0.00
C SER A 233 3.76 -5.15 0.40
N ASP A 234 4.39 -5.79 -0.58
CA ASP A 234 5.27 -6.93 -0.37
C ASP A 234 6.38 -6.95 -1.43
N THR A 235 7.11 -8.05 -1.55
CA THR A 235 8.21 -8.16 -2.50
C THR A 235 7.81 -8.01 -3.98
N ASN A 236 6.51 -8.04 -4.33
CA ASN A 236 6.01 -7.87 -5.70
C ASN A 236 4.90 -6.81 -5.82
N VAL A 237 4.41 -6.26 -4.70
CA VAL A 237 3.33 -5.28 -4.66
C VAL A 237 3.88 -3.93 -4.23
N ALA A 238 3.71 -2.91 -5.07
CA ALA A 238 4.10 -1.54 -4.77
C ALA A 238 3.18 -0.93 -3.70
N GLU A 239 3.75 -0.13 -2.80
CA GLU A 239 2.96 0.71 -1.87
C GLU A 239 2.05 1.68 -2.66
N ASN A 240 0.94 2.12 -2.05
CA ASN A 240 0.03 3.10 -2.65
C ASN A 240 -0.54 2.68 -4.02
N SER A 241 -0.68 1.37 -4.24
CA SER A 241 -1.24 0.78 -5.46
C SER A 241 -2.59 0.10 -5.21
N LEU A 242 -3.41 -0.07 -6.25
CA LEU A 242 -4.64 -0.87 -6.14
C LEU A 242 -4.36 -2.29 -5.66
N SER A 243 -3.25 -2.89 -6.10
CA SER A 243 -2.84 -4.22 -5.62
C SER A 243 -2.58 -4.23 -4.11
N ALA A 244 -1.93 -3.20 -3.55
CA ALA A 244 -1.70 -3.09 -2.10
C ALA A 244 -3.00 -2.94 -1.32
N PHE A 245 -3.91 -2.09 -1.79
CA PHE A 245 -5.22 -1.89 -1.15
C PHE A 245 -6.08 -3.16 -1.18
N ARG A 246 -6.13 -3.82 -2.34
CA ARG A 246 -6.83 -5.11 -2.50
C ARG A 246 -6.21 -6.21 -1.66
N LEU A 247 -4.89 -6.22 -1.48
CA LEU A 247 -4.23 -7.15 -0.56
C LEU A 247 -4.64 -6.87 0.88
N SER A 248 -4.72 -5.61 1.30
CA SER A 248 -5.22 -5.25 2.64
C SER A 248 -6.65 -5.70 2.89
N TYR A 249 -7.55 -5.63 1.90
CA TYR A 249 -8.91 -6.17 2.04
C TYR A 249 -8.87 -7.68 2.27
N LYS A 250 -8.03 -8.41 1.53
CA LYS A 250 -7.86 -9.87 1.67
C LYS A 250 -7.25 -10.25 3.02
N MET A 251 -6.40 -9.39 3.57
CA MET A 251 -5.76 -9.57 4.88
C MET A 251 -6.69 -9.17 6.04
N CYS A 252 -7.94 -8.77 5.77
CA CYS A 252 -8.89 -8.27 6.75
C CYS A 252 -8.32 -7.11 7.61
N ARG A 253 -7.55 -6.20 7.00
CA ARG A 253 -7.05 -5.02 7.73
C ARG A 253 -8.25 -4.20 8.23
N PRO A 254 -8.27 -3.76 9.50
CA PRO A 254 -9.37 -2.95 10.01
C PRO A 254 -9.36 -1.54 9.42
N ALA A 255 -8.18 -1.01 9.13
CA ALA A 255 -8.01 0.28 8.48
C ALA A 255 -6.72 0.32 7.64
N ILE A 256 -6.72 1.19 6.64
CA ILE A 256 -5.60 1.46 5.75
C ILE A 256 -5.41 2.97 5.69
N GLU A 257 -4.18 3.43 5.82
CA GLU A 257 -3.80 4.83 5.61
C GLU A 257 -3.09 4.97 4.27
N THR A 258 -3.23 6.12 3.63
CA THR A 258 -2.47 6.46 2.44
C THR A 258 -2.33 7.97 2.26
N ASP A 259 -1.27 8.38 1.57
CA ASP A 259 -0.97 9.78 1.30
C ASP A 259 -1.63 10.31 0.02
N VAL A 260 -2.06 11.57 0.05
CA VAL A 260 -2.61 12.28 -1.11
C VAL A 260 -1.79 13.53 -1.44
N LEU A 261 -1.35 13.63 -2.70
CA LEU A 261 -0.59 14.74 -3.27
C LEU A 261 -1.21 15.25 -4.57
N LEU A 262 -0.71 16.38 -5.09
CA LEU A 262 -1.13 16.94 -6.37
C LEU A 262 -0.10 16.78 -7.48
N THR A 263 -0.61 16.45 -8.67
CA THR A 263 0.11 16.56 -9.95
C THR A 263 0.12 18.01 -10.47
N LYS A 264 0.89 18.27 -11.53
CA LYS A 264 0.95 19.57 -12.21
C LYS A 264 -0.41 20.06 -12.73
N ASP A 265 -1.21 19.14 -13.25
CA ASP A 265 -2.57 19.37 -13.75
C ASP A 265 -3.63 19.31 -12.63
N ASN A 266 -3.20 19.52 -11.38
CA ASN A 266 -4.02 19.54 -10.17
C ASN A 266 -4.90 18.29 -10.03
N GLN A 267 -4.37 17.10 -10.29
CA GLN A 267 -5.08 15.85 -10.01
C GLN A 267 -4.67 15.31 -8.64
N PRO A 268 -5.63 14.97 -7.76
CA PRO A 268 -5.35 14.37 -6.46
C PRO A 268 -4.98 12.91 -6.64
N VAL A 269 -3.72 12.58 -6.35
CA VAL A 269 -3.16 11.26 -6.56
C VAL A 269 -2.69 10.63 -5.26
N ILE A 270 -2.77 9.30 -5.22
CA ILE A 270 -2.32 8.49 -4.11
C ILE A 270 -0.82 8.26 -4.25
N PHE A 271 -0.03 8.98 -3.45
CA PHE A 271 1.43 9.00 -3.56
C PHE A 271 2.08 9.64 -2.32
N HIS A 272 3.18 9.07 -1.82
CA HIS A 272 3.84 9.54 -0.60
C HIS A 272 4.94 10.58 -0.85
N ASP A 273 5.88 10.27 -1.75
CA ASP A 273 7.07 11.11 -1.96
C ASP A 273 6.73 12.36 -2.80
N VAL A 274 7.32 13.50 -2.50
CA VAL A 274 7.18 14.72 -3.32
C VAL A 274 7.90 14.62 -4.67
N ARG A 275 8.74 13.59 -4.86
CA ARG A 275 9.43 13.25 -6.11
C ARG A 275 9.18 11.80 -6.47
N ILE A 276 9.31 11.46 -7.75
CA ILE A 276 8.90 10.15 -8.27
C ILE A 276 10.00 9.08 -8.26
N GLY A 277 11.25 9.44 -7.96
CA GLY A 277 12.43 8.61 -8.25
C GLY A 277 12.38 7.22 -7.60
N LYS A 278 12.14 7.14 -6.29
CA LYS A 278 12.15 5.87 -5.55
C LYS A 278 11.05 4.93 -6.05
N MET A 279 9.87 5.48 -6.32
CA MET A 279 8.63 4.74 -6.51
C MET A 279 8.25 4.51 -7.99
N MET A 280 8.87 5.19 -8.96
CA MET A 280 8.48 5.10 -10.38
C MET A 280 9.65 5.06 -11.38
N GLU A 281 10.90 5.31 -10.96
CA GLU A 281 12.07 5.37 -11.86
C GLU A 281 13.07 4.23 -11.56
N PRO A 282 13.04 3.10 -12.31
CA PRO A 282 13.88 1.94 -12.05
C PRO A 282 15.38 2.22 -12.08
N THR A 283 15.79 3.24 -12.85
CA THR A 283 17.20 3.62 -13.03
C THR A 283 17.69 4.69 -12.06
N TYR A 284 16.78 5.29 -11.28
CA TYR A 284 17.19 6.21 -10.22
C TYR A 284 17.94 5.44 -9.14
N ASP A 285 18.93 6.02 -8.50
CA ASP A 285 19.66 5.44 -7.38
C ASP A 285 19.47 6.36 -6.16
N PRO A 286 18.61 5.97 -5.19
CA PRO A 286 18.36 6.75 -3.98
C PRO A 286 19.59 7.01 -3.13
N ASP A 287 20.54 6.06 -3.08
CA ASP A 287 21.72 6.16 -2.21
C ASP A 287 22.73 7.15 -2.82
N ARG A 288 22.79 7.25 -4.15
CA ARG A 288 23.64 8.22 -4.87
C ARG A 288 22.94 9.52 -5.24
N ASN A 289 21.61 9.56 -5.15
CA ASN A 289 20.77 10.58 -5.78
C ASN A 289 21.13 10.83 -7.25
N THR A 290 21.22 9.76 -8.05
CA THR A 290 21.52 9.84 -9.49
C THR A 290 20.41 9.23 -10.33
N GLY A 291 20.19 9.75 -11.54
CA GLY A 291 19.06 9.35 -12.41
C GLY A 291 17.85 10.29 -12.31
N SER A 292 16.72 9.89 -12.89
CA SER A 292 15.49 10.71 -12.91
C SER A 292 14.84 10.77 -11.53
N ASN A 293 14.61 11.97 -11.00
CA ASN A 293 13.91 12.19 -9.73
C ASN A 293 13.09 13.48 -9.75
N VAL A 294 12.19 13.60 -10.72
CA VAL A 294 11.38 14.81 -10.95
C VAL A 294 10.36 15.01 -9.82
N LEU A 295 10.03 16.27 -9.52
CA LEU A 295 8.94 16.59 -8.60
C LEU A 295 7.60 16.12 -9.16
N LEU A 296 6.79 15.47 -8.31
CA LEU A 296 5.44 15.02 -8.69
C LEU A 296 4.58 16.19 -9.18
N SER A 297 4.67 17.34 -8.51
CA SER A 297 3.96 18.57 -8.84
C SER A 297 4.37 19.22 -10.17
N GLN A 298 5.40 18.69 -10.83
CA GLN A 298 5.86 19.13 -12.17
C GLN A 298 5.43 18.17 -13.29
N MET A 299 4.76 17.06 -12.97
CA MET A 299 4.32 16.05 -13.94
C MET A 299 2.80 16.03 -14.08
N MET A 300 2.30 15.82 -15.29
CA MET A 300 0.87 15.63 -15.54
C MET A 300 0.45 14.20 -15.18
N LEU A 301 -0.81 14.01 -14.76
CA LEU A 301 -1.35 12.67 -14.47
C LEU A 301 -1.18 11.71 -15.66
N ALA A 302 -1.42 12.19 -16.88
CA ALA A 302 -1.27 11.37 -18.09
C ALA A 302 0.15 10.86 -18.34
N GLU A 303 1.17 11.61 -17.89
CA GLU A 303 2.58 11.20 -17.98
C GLU A 303 2.89 10.16 -16.91
N LEU A 304 2.41 10.39 -15.68
CA LEU A 304 2.61 9.48 -14.56
C LEU A 304 1.91 8.13 -14.77
N LYS A 305 0.72 8.12 -15.37
CA LYS A 305 -0.04 6.90 -15.73
C LYS A 305 0.68 5.99 -16.73
N ARG A 306 1.70 6.48 -17.44
CA ARG A 306 2.51 5.68 -18.37
C ARG A 306 3.71 5.01 -17.69
N LYS A 307 4.00 5.38 -16.45
CA LYS A 307 5.10 4.82 -15.66
C LYS A 307 4.54 3.76 -14.71
N PRO A 308 5.19 2.60 -14.59
CA PRO A 308 4.84 1.63 -13.57
C PRO A 308 5.24 2.14 -12.19
N LEU A 309 4.46 1.80 -11.16
CA LEU A 309 4.93 1.84 -9.79
C LEU A 309 5.95 0.73 -9.58
N LEU A 310 6.92 0.97 -8.69
CA LEU A 310 7.96 0.01 -8.35
C LEU A 310 7.63 -0.69 -7.03
N ASP A 311 7.90 -1.99 -6.97
CA ASP A 311 7.87 -2.73 -5.71
C ASP A 311 9.03 -2.25 -4.77
N PRO A 312 9.07 -2.67 -3.50
CA PRO A 312 10.17 -2.32 -2.58
C PRO A 312 11.57 -2.74 -3.05
N ARG A 313 11.66 -3.76 -3.94
CA ARG A 313 12.90 -4.18 -4.62
C ARG A 313 13.22 -3.30 -5.84
N ARG A 314 12.42 -2.27 -6.08
CA ARG A 314 12.50 -1.27 -7.14
C ARG A 314 12.33 -1.85 -8.54
N ARG A 315 11.59 -2.95 -8.66
CA ARG A 315 11.25 -3.58 -9.94
C ARG A 315 9.90 -3.07 -10.44
N PRO A 316 9.76 -2.80 -11.75
CA PRO A 316 8.49 -2.41 -12.35
C PRO A 316 7.37 -3.40 -12.05
N THR A 317 6.24 -2.89 -11.55
CA THR A 317 5.00 -3.67 -11.36
C THR A 317 4.02 -3.43 -12.51
N ARG A 318 2.84 -4.04 -12.42
CA ARG A 318 1.71 -3.76 -13.34
C ARG A 318 0.88 -2.57 -12.90
N ASP A 319 1.05 -2.11 -11.66
CA ASP A 319 0.32 -0.98 -11.14
C ASP A 319 0.92 0.33 -11.65
N THR A 320 0.07 1.33 -11.73
CA THR A 320 0.44 2.72 -12.02
C THR A 320 -0.08 3.59 -10.89
N ILE A 321 0.39 4.84 -10.81
CA ILE A 321 -0.22 5.83 -9.91
C ILE A 321 -1.74 5.88 -10.10
N ILE A 322 -2.49 6.16 -9.03
CA ILE A 322 -3.95 6.27 -9.06
C ILE A 322 -4.43 7.58 -8.45
N THR A 323 -5.62 8.03 -8.85
CA THR A 323 -6.30 9.17 -8.23
C THR A 323 -7.13 8.73 -7.02
N VAL A 324 -7.57 9.70 -6.21
CA VAL A 324 -8.50 9.46 -5.10
C VAL A 324 -9.81 8.84 -5.62
N GLU A 325 -10.35 9.34 -6.73
CA GLU A 325 -11.58 8.81 -7.35
C GLU A 325 -11.41 7.36 -7.79
N GLU A 326 -10.27 7.00 -8.39
CA GLU A 326 -9.98 5.63 -8.78
C GLU A 326 -9.86 4.70 -7.57
N LEU A 327 -9.23 5.16 -6.47
CA LEU A 327 -9.17 4.41 -5.21
C LEU A 327 -10.58 4.16 -4.65
N LEU A 328 -11.41 5.20 -4.53
CA LEU A 328 -12.75 5.08 -3.97
C LEU A 328 -13.67 4.21 -4.83
N ARG A 329 -13.53 4.31 -6.16
CA ARG A 329 -14.25 3.43 -7.09
C ARG A 329 -13.83 1.97 -6.92
N ASP A 330 -12.53 1.68 -6.90
CA ASP A 330 -12.05 0.32 -6.67
C ASP A 330 -12.49 -0.21 -5.31
N TYR A 331 -12.37 0.59 -4.25
CA TYR A 331 -12.80 0.23 -2.90
C TYR A 331 -14.27 -0.21 -2.86
N ARG A 332 -15.15 0.50 -3.57
CA ARG A 332 -16.57 0.12 -3.72
C ARG A 332 -16.75 -1.14 -4.55
N GLU A 333 -16.11 -1.22 -5.71
CA GLU A 333 -16.22 -2.37 -6.63
C GLU A 333 -15.71 -3.68 -5.99
N GLN A 334 -14.68 -3.59 -5.16
CA GLN A 334 -14.11 -4.71 -4.41
C GLN A 334 -14.86 -4.99 -3.10
N ASN A 335 -15.87 -4.19 -2.75
CA ASN A 335 -16.56 -4.23 -1.46
C ASN A 335 -15.57 -4.24 -0.28
N GLY A 336 -14.57 -3.34 -0.30
CA GLY A 336 -13.52 -3.28 0.72
C GLY A 336 -14.10 -2.97 2.10
N GLN A 337 -13.78 -3.77 3.13
CA GLN A 337 -14.35 -3.56 4.46
C GLN A 337 -13.50 -2.63 5.35
N ALA A 338 -12.19 -2.54 5.09
CA ALA A 338 -11.27 -1.69 5.83
C ALA A 338 -11.69 -0.21 5.78
N LEU A 339 -11.51 0.52 6.88
CA LEU A 339 -11.67 1.98 6.86
C LEU A 339 -10.48 2.63 6.17
N LEU A 340 -10.70 3.71 5.42
CA LEU A 340 -9.66 4.38 4.64
C LEU A 340 -9.29 5.73 5.27
N TYR A 341 -8.04 5.91 5.66
CA TYR A 341 -7.46 7.16 6.11
C TYR A 341 -6.73 7.80 4.93
N LEU A 342 -7.22 8.94 4.44
CA LEU A 342 -6.57 9.70 3.38
C LEU A 342 -5.79 10.85 3.99
N GLU A 343 -4.47 10.69 4.15
CA GLU A 343 -3.59 11.74 4.67
C GLU A 343 -3.28 12.78 3.60
N VAL A 344 -3.94 13.93 3.70
CA VAL A 344 -3.79 15.03 2.75
C VAL A 344 -2.69 15.97 3.22
N LYS A 345 -1.57 15.99 2.48
CA LYS A 345 -0.38 16.78 2.86
C LYS A 345 -0.48 18.26 2.49
N GLU A 346 -1.30 18.59 1.49
CA GLU A 346 -1.43 19.95 0.97
C GLU A 346 -2.74 20.63 1.44
N PRO A 347 -2.68 21.81 2.09
CA PRO A 347 -3.86 22.46 2.66
C PRO A 347 -4.99 22.70 1.66
N LYS A 348 -4.65 23.20 0.46
CA LYS A 348 -5.62 23.47 -0.63
C LYS A 348 -6.34 22.22 -1.15
N LEU A 349 -5.81 21.02 -0.86
CA LEU A 349 -6.37 19.77 -1.33
C LEU A 349 -7.38 19.17 -0.34
N ILE A 350 -7.30 19.51 0.94
CA ILE A 350 -8.09 18.89 2.02
C ILE A 350 -9.60 18.91 1.71
N MET A 351 -10.15 20.10 1.43
CA MET A 351 -11.59 20.25 1.12
C MET A 351 -11.98 19.61 -0.19
N ARG A 352 -11.08 19.58 -1.18
CA ARG A 352 -11.35 18.92 -2.46
C ARG A 352 -11.46 17.41 -2.30
N VAL A 353 -10.61 16.79 -1.47
CA VAL A 353 -10.73 15.35 -1.15
C VAL A 353 -12.04 15.07 -0.45
N ALA A 354 -12.45 15.90 0.51
CA ALA A 354 -13.76 15.78 1.15
C ALA A 354 -14.92 15.91 0.14
N LYS A 355 -14.81 16.82 -0.84
CA LYS A 355 -15.80 16.95 -1.91
C LYS A 355 -15.86 15.71 -2.80
N ILE A 356 -14.71 15.14 -3.16
CA ILE A 356 -14.63 13.90 -3.93
C ILE A 356 -15.33 12.75 -3.20
N ILE A 357 -15.07 12.60 -1.89
CA ILE A 357 -15.75 11.60 -1.06
C ILE A 357 -17.27 11.81 -1.08
N THR A 358 -17.72 13.07 -0.94
CA THR A 358 -19.16 13.42 -1.01
C THR A 358 -19.78 13.05 -2.35
N ASP A 359 -19.09 13.33 -3.45
CA ASP A 359 -19.60 13.06 -4.79
C ASP A 359 -19.65 11.56 -5.09
N GLU A 360 -18.63 10.79 -4.68
CA GLU A 360 -18.64 9.33 -4.78
C GLU A 360 -19.70 8.70 -3.86
N ALA A 361 -19.97 9.30 -2.69
CA ALA A 361 -20.99 8.84 -1.76
C ALA A 361 -22.42 8.94 -2.31
N ARG A 362 -22.66 9.70 -3.39
CA ARG A 362 -23.97 9.68 -4.08
C ARG A 362 -24.32 8.31 -4.64
N SER A 363 -23.30 7.54 -5.02
CA SER A 363 -23.47 6.18 -5.53
C SER A 363 -23.37 5.10 -4.45
N ASP A 364 -22.73 5.41 -3.32
CA ASP A 364 -22.67 4.57 -2.12
C ASP A 364 -22.61 5.46 -0.86
N PRO A 365 -23.78 5.76 -0.24
CA PRO A 365 -23.84 6.66 0.92
C PRO A 365 -23.03 6.17 2.13
N THR A 366 -22.64 4.89 2.17
CA THR A 366 -21.83 4.35 3.28
C THR A 366 -20.41 4.90 3.29
N LEU A 367 -19.91 5.46 2.17
CA LEU A 367 -18.56 6.01 2.09
C LEU A 367 -18.28 7.11 3.12
N ILE A 368 -19.28 7.92 3.48
CA ILE A 368 -19.15 8.97 4.50
C ILE A 368 -18.71 8.39 5.87
N LYS A 369 -19.08 7.13 6.14
CA LYS A 369 -18.72 6.40 7.37
C LYS A 369 -17.54 5.45 7.20
N ARG A 370 -16.90 5.43 6.04
CA ARG A 370 -15.81 4.49 5.71
C ARG A 370 -14.50 5.20 5.38
N VAL A 371 -14.55 6.48 5.04
CA VAL A 371 -13.38 7.28 4.66
C VAL A 371 -13.17 8.41 5.67
N ILE A 372 -11.94 8.50 6.18
CA ILE A 372 -11.46 9.49 7.13
C ILE A 372 -10.47 10.39 6.39
N VAL A 373 -10.68 11.70 6.44
CA VAL A 373 -9.70 12.68 5.95
C VAL A 373 -8.72 13.00 7.07
N LYS A 374 -7.46 12.62 6.89
CA LYS A 374 -6.38 12.88 7.85
C LYS A 374 -5.58 14.10 7.41
N PHE A 375 -5.32 15.04 8.32
CA PHE A 375 -4.63 16.28 7.97
C PHE A 375 -3.95 16.94 9.17
N ASN A 376 -3.03 17.87 8.88
CA ASN A 376 -2.38 18.69 9.90
C ASN A 376 -3.40 19.63 10.58
N MET A 377 -3.56 19.52 11.90
CA MET A 377 -4.57 20.28 12.67
C MET A 377 -4.44 21.80 12.51
N ALA A 378 -3.27 22.32 12.12
CA ALA A 378 -3.09 23.76 11.87
C ALA A 378 -3.87 24.29 10.64
N GLU A 379 -4.34 23.42 9.75
CA GLU A 379 -5.16 23.84 8.60
C GLU A 379 -6.64 24.05 9.00
N TYR A 380 -7.12 23.31 9.99
CA TYR A 380 -8.45 23.48 10.60
C TYR A 380 -8.33 23.38 12.12
N PRO A 381 -7.98 24.49 12.81
CA PRO A 381 -7.64 24.47 14.23
C PRO A 381 -8.75 23.99 15.15
N ALA A 382 -10.03 24.16 14.78
CA ALA A 382 -11.16 23.58 15.49
C ALA A 382 -12.10 22.79 14.57
N TYR A 383 -12.85 21.85 15.15
CA TYR A 383 -13.85 21.06 14.41
C TYR A 383 -14.91 21.93 13.72
N VAL A 384 -15.23 23.10 14.29
CA VAL A 384 -16.16 24.05 13.68
C VAL A 384 -15.62 24.66 12.38
N ASP A 385 -14.31 24.86 12.28
CA ASP A 385 -13.66 25.37 11.06
C ASP A 385 -13.70 24.31 9.94
N TRP A 386 -13.51 23.04 10.32
CA TRP A 386 -13.68 21.90 9.42
C TRP A 386 -15.11 21.83 8.86
N VAL A 387 -16.11 21.88 9.74
CA VAL A 387 -17.53 21.85 9.33
C VAL A 387 -17.90 23.06 8.47
N ALA A 388 -17.39 24.25 8.79
CA ALA A 388 -17.60 25.44 7.97
C ALA A 388 -16.99 25.27 6.57
N GLY A 389 -15.74 24.81 6.49
CA GLY A 389 -15.09 24.54 5.20
C GLY A 389 -15.84 23.52 4.35
N LEU A 390 -16.37 22.45 4.95
CA LEU A 390 -17.20 21.46 4.25
C LEU A 390 -18.49 22.08 3.70
N ARG A 391 -19.16 22.96 4.46
CA ARG A 391 -20.37 23.65 4.00
C ARG A 391 -20.08 24.58 2.83
N ASP A 392 -18.99 25.35 2.90
CA ASP A 392 -18.62 26.35 1.90
C ASP A 392 -18.41 25.75 0.50
N ILE A 393 -17.93 24.51 0.45
CA ILE A 393 -17.68 23.78 -0.79
C ILE A 393 -18.77 22.76 -1.14
N GLY A 394 -19.85 22.69 -0.35
CA GLY A 394 -20.97 21.77 -0.55
C GLY A 394 -20.60 20.29 -0.39
N ALA A 395 -19.68 19.97 0.52
CA ALA A 395 -19.39 18.60 0.95
C ALA A 395 -20.32 18.17 2.11
N ASP A 396 -20.43 16.86 2.33
CA ASP A 396 -21.17 16.28 3.45
C ASP A 396 -20.45 16.60 4.77
N ILE A 397 -21.17 17.24 5.70
CA ILE A 397 -20.62 17.67 6.99
C ILE A 397 -20.29 16.51 7.95
N ASN A 398 -20.73 15.29 7.63
CA ASN A 398 -20.48 14.09 8.44
C ASN A 398 -19.24 13.30 7.97
N ILE A 399 -18.50 13.80 6.98
CA ILE A 399 -17.22 13.19 6.61
C ILE A 399 -16.30 13.17 7.83
N MET A 400 -15.76 11.99 8.10
CA MET A 400 -14.87 11.79 9.24
C MET A 400 -13.55 12.51 9.05
N ALA A 401 -13.01 13.05 10.14
CA ALA A 401 -11.74 13.76 10.18
C ALA A 401 -10.81 13.17 11.23
N ASN A 402 -9.53 13.00 10.88
CA ASN A 402 -8.46 12.68 11.82
C ASN A 402 -7.42 13.82 11.82
N PRO A 403 -7.54 14.79 12.75
CA PRO A 403 -6.57 15.86 12.87
C PRO A 403 -5.28 15.38 13.57
N VAL A 404 -4.14 15.82 13.06
CA VAL A 404 -2.81 15.49 13.58
C VAL A 404 -2.16 16.73 14.18
N MET A 405 -1.80 16.68 15.46
CA MET A 405 -1.05 17.73 16.14
C MET A 405 0.44 17.35 16.24
N SER A 406 1.26 17.98 15.40
CA SER A 406 2.72 17.94 15.53
C SER A 406 3.26 19.15 16.30
N PRO A 407 4.50 19.12 16.81
CA PRO A 407 5.11 20.30 17.42
C PRO A 407 5.09 21.54 16.51
N ALA A 408 5.31 21.36 15.20
CA ALA A 408 5.24 22.44 14.22
C ALA A 408 3.80 22.96 14.01
N ALA A 409 2.80 22.07 14.06
CA ALA A 409 1.39 22.46 14.01
C ALA A 409 1.00 23.28 15.24
N ALA A 410 1.40 22.83 16.43
CA ALA A 410 1.17 23.53 17.69
C ALA A 410 1.78 24.94 17.67
N GLU A 411 3.03 25.07 17.20
CA GLU A 411 3.69 26.37 17.06
C GLU A 411 2.93 27.31 16.11
N ARG A 412 2.44 26.80 14.97
CA ARG A 412 1.63 27.60 14.03
C ARG A 412 0.33 28.07 14.66
N ILE A 413 -0.41 27.19 15.33
CA ILE A 413 -1.68 27.51 15.97
C ILE A 413 -1.48 28.52 17.11
N ASN A 414 -0.41 28.38 17.89
CA ASN A 414 -0.09 29.30 18.98
C ASN A 414 0.30 30.71 18.53
N LYS A 415 0.60 30.92 17.24
CA LYS A 415 0.83 32.25 16.65
C LYS A 415 -0.47 32.97 16.25
N LEU A 416 -1.61 32.28 16.25
CA LEU A 416 -2.91 32.90 16.00
C LEU A 416 -3.30 33.84 17.15
N PRO A 417 -4.16 34.85 16.92
CA PRO A 417 -4.72 35.67 17.99
C PRO A 417 -5.36 34.83 19.09
N GLU A 418 -5.32 35.29 20.34
CA GLU A 418 -5.90 34.54 21.47
C GLU A 418 -7.41 34.27 21.30
N SER A 419 -8.11 35.14 20.59
CA SER A 419 -9.54 35.00 20.27
C SER A 419 -9.83 34.04 19.10
N ALA A 420 -8.80 33.54 18.40
CA ALA A 420 -8.98 32.70 17.22
C ALA A 420 -9.63 31.35 17.56
N ILE A 421 -9.39 30.83 18.76
CA ILE A 421 -9.97 29.58 19.24
C ILE A 421 -10.62 29.82 20.59
N ALA A 422 -11.93 29.58 20.65
CA ALA A 422 -12.72 29.82 21.85
C ALA A 422 -12.14 29.07 23.05
N LYS A 423 -12.09 29.73 24.20
CA LYS A 423 -11.69 29.10 25.46
C LYS A 423 -12.85 28.23 25.98
N PRO A 424 -12.63 26.95 26.30
CA PRO A 424 -13.67 26.13 26.92
C PRO A 424 -14.06 26.65 28.30
N GLU A 425 -15.35 26.53 28.65
CA GLU A 425 -15.85 26.92 29.96
C GLU A 425 -15.22 26.07 31.06
N GLY A 426 -14.70 26.72 32.11
CA GLY A 426 -14.12 26.03 33.27
C GLY A 426 -12.76 25.34 33.04
N ASP A 427 -12.16 25.40 31.84
CA ASP A 427 -10.88 24.73 31.54
C ASP A 427 -9.71 25.75 31.53
N PRO A 428 -8.61 25.51 32.27
CA PRO A 428 -7.45 26.41 32.32
C PRO A 428 -6.60 26.43 31.04
N LEU A 429 -7.11 26.04 29.87
CA LEU A 429 -6.29 25.96 28.64
C LEU A 429 -5.74 27.34 28.23
N HIS A 430 -4.42 27.50 28.41
CA HIS A 430 -3.74 28.78 28.29
C HIS A 430 -3.36 29.14 26.85
N ASP A 431 -3.09 28.15 25.99
CA ASP A 431 -2.63 28.34 24.62
C ASP A 431 -3.62 27.82 23.57
N ASN A 432 -3.52 28.32 22.34
CA ASN A 432 -4.43 27.98 21.25
C ASN A 432 -4.30 26.51 20.82
N ALA A 433 -3.10 25.92 20.85
CA ALA A 433 -2.90 24.53 20.46
C ALA A 433 -3.61 23.56 21.42
N SER A 434 -3.54 23.82 22.72
CA SER A 434 -4.30 23.09 23.75
C SER A 434 -5.81 23.23 23.54
N ARG A 435 -6.30 24.45 23.24
CA ARG A 435 -7.73 24.68 22.92
C ARG A 435 -8.16 23.96 21.64
N ALA A 436 -7.33 23.94 20.61
CA ALA A 436 -7.56 23.20 19.36
C ALA A 436 -7.76 21.71 19.64
N VAL A 437 -6.84 21.09 20.38
CA VAL A 437 -6.92 19.68 20.77
C VAL A 437 -8.20 19.41 21.58
N TYR A 438 -8.58 20.31 22.49
CA TYR A 438 -9.82 20.18 23.25
C TYR A 438 -11.04 20.12 22.32
N TRP A 439 -11.21 21.08 21.41
CA TRP A 439 -12.39 21.14 20.54
C TRP A 439 -12.48 19.95 19.59
N TRP A 440 -11.36 19.51 19.04
CA TRP A 440 -11.31 18.27 18.24
C TRP A 440 -11.62 17.03 19.07
N SER A 441 -11.13 16.96 20.31
CA SER A 441 -11.38 15.81 21.20
C SER A 441 -12.81 15.79 21.76
N SER A 442 -13.48 16.94 21.85
CA SER A 442 -14.88 17.06 22.28
C SER A 442 -15.90 16.80 21.17
N ALA A 443 -15.47 16.78 19.91
CA ALA A 443 -16.35 16.47 18.78
C ALA A 443 -16.87 15.03 18.85
N HIS A 444 -18.03 14.76 18.24
CA HIS A 444 -18.66 13.44 18.27
C HIS A 444 -17.72 12.35 17.76
N GLY A 445 -17.62 11.22 18.48
CA GLY A 445 -16.69 10.11 18.21
C GLY A 445 -16.74 9.63 16.76
N GLN A 446 -17.93 9.49 16.21
CA GLN A 446 -18.12 8.99 14.86
C GLN A 446 -17.78 9.99 13.74
N ASN A 447 -17.59 11.29 14.05
CA ASN A 447 -17.13 12.29 13.08
C ASN A 447 -15.63 12.56 13.24
N VAL A 448 -15.11 12.37 14.45
CA VAL A 448 -13.69 12.49 14.78
C VAL A 448 -13.29 11.21 15.50
N PRO A 449 -12.99 10.12 14.75
CA PRO A 449 -12.72 8.80 15.33
C PRO A 449 -11.50 8.79 16.24
N ASN A 450 -10.49 9.59 15.93
CA ASN A 450 -9.32 9.74 16.76
C ASN A 450 -8.65 11.10 16.54
N VAL A 451 -7.94 11.56 17.58
CA VAL A 451 -7.04 12.71 17.50
C VAL A 451 -5.61 12.18 17.64
N GLU A 452 -4.73 12.54 16.71
CA GLU A 452 -3.35 12.09 16.72
C GLU A 452 -2.45 13.18 17.32
N ILE A 453 -1.63 12.81 18.30
CA ILE A 453 -0.63 13.70 18.91
C ILE A 453 0.75 13.11 18.63
N VAL A 454 1.62 13.88 17.97
CA VAL A 454 3.00 13.48 17.76
C VAL A 454 3.80 13.75 19.03
N ILE A 455 4.09 12.68 19.75
CA ILE A 455 4.99 12.65 20.91
C ILE A 455 6.08 11.61 20.64
N LYS A 456 7.32 11.87 21.05
CA LYS A 456 8.45 10.97 20.77
C LYS A 456 8.97 10.20 21.98
N ASN A 457 8.82 10.76 23.17
CA ASN A 457 9.21 10.16 24.43
C ASN A 457 8.49 10.85 25.59
N SER A 458 8.68 10.38 26.81
CA SER A 458 7.98 10.95 27.98
C SER A 458 8.55 12.29 28.46
N LYS A 459 9.79 12.62 28.11
CA LYS A 459 10.39 13.95 28.39
C LYS A 459 9.76 15.06 27.56
N SER A 460 8.94 14.72 26.56
CA SER A 460 8.06 15.66 25.84
C SER A 460 6.88 16.18 26.68
N GLY A 461 7.02 16.26 28.01
CA GLY A 461 6.12 17.03 28.87
C GLY A 461 5.51 16.31 30.07
N PHE A 462 5.80 15.03 30.33
CA PHE A 462 5.36 14.40 31.58
C PHE A 462 6.27 14.80 32.75
N ILE A 463 5.68 15.08 33.92
CA ILE A 463 6.40 15.56 35.10
C ILE A 463 6.91 14.38 35.94
N LYS A 464 6.02 13.46 36.30
CA LYS A 464 6.34 12.25 37.07
C LYS A 464 6.28 11.03 36.17
N THR A 465 7.39 10.32 36.13
CA THR A 465 7.57 9.10 35.34
C THR A 465 8.33 8.05 36.15
N GLN A 466 8.17 6.80 35.74
CA GLN A 466 8.87 5.66 36.29
C GLN A 466 9.57 4.92 35.15
N HIS A 467 10.86 4.64 35.30
CA HIS A 467 11.58 3.83 34.32
C HIS A 467 11.10 2.37 34.35
N ILE A 468 10.72 1.83 33.20
CA ILE A 468 10.19 0.48 33.02
C ILE A 468 11.02 -0.25 31.94
N PRO A 469 11.55 -1.46 32.21
CA PRO A 469 12.20 -2.25 31.19
C PRO A 469 11.18 -2.79 30.17
N SER A 470 11.59 -2.91 28.92
CA SER A 470 10.81 -3.61 27.88
C SER A 470 11.75 -4.39 26.96
N VAL A 471 11.18 -5.31 26.16
CA VAL A 471 11.96 -6.08 25.17
C VAL A 471 12.61 -5.19 24.11
N GLN A 472 12.07 -3.99 23.88
CA GLN A 472 12.57 -2.99 22.93
C GLN A 472 13.46 -1.92 23.61
N GLY A 473 13.96 -2.21 24.82
CA GLY A 473 14.69 -1.25 25.65
C GLY A 473 13.82 -0.60 26.72
N GLY A 474 14.45 -0.08 27.78
CA GLY A 474 13.75 0.62 28.86
C GLY A 474 13.12 1.93 28.40
N TYR A 475 12.03 2.34 29.03
CA TYR A 475 11.33 3.59 28.75
C TYR A 475 10.77 4.21 30.03
N ASP A 476 10.55 5.52 30.02
CA ASP A 476 9.96 6.22 31.16
C ASP A 476 8.43 6.22 31.01
N ARG A 477 7.72 5.47 31.85
CA ARG A 477 6.25 5.42 31.88
C ARG A 477 5.70 6.59 32.71
N PRO A 478 4.73 7.37 32.21
CA PRO A 478 4.05 8.36 33.06
C PRO A 478 3.25 7.68 34.18
N GLU A 479 3.29 8.23 35.41
CA GLU A 479 2.53 7.68 36.54
C GLU A 479 1.01 7.69 36.30
N ASN A 480 0.53 8.72 35.60
CA ASN A 480 -0.83 8.87 35.13
C ASN A 480 -0.87 9.83 33.93
N LEU A 481 -2.00 9.84 33.22
CA LEU A 481 -2.25 10.67 32.04
C LEU A 481 -3.12 11.90 32.37
N TYR A 482 -3.10 12.37 33.62
CA TYR A 482 -3.86 13.55 34.04
C TYR A 482 -3.09 14.83 33.75
N MET A 483 -3.84 15.92 33.56
CA MET A 483 -3.30 17.25 33.27
C MET A 483 -2.27 17.72 34.31
N ASN A 484 -2.46 17.38 35.59
CA ASN A 484 -1.55 17.76 36.68
C ASN A 484 -0.19 17.06 36.64
N ASN A 485 -0.03 16.00 35.84
CA ASN A 485 1.23 15.31 35.61
C ASN A 485 1.92 15.75 34.31
N THR A 486 1.52 16.88 33.74
CA THR A 486 2.00 17.34 32.44
C THR A 486 2.34 18.83 32.45
N ILE A 487 3.26 19.23 31.58
CA ILE A 487 3.65 20.64 31.38
C ILE A 487 2.63 21.29 30.42
N PRO A 488 1.94 22.39 30.79
CA PRO A 488 1.01 23.08 29.90
C PRO A 488 1.58 23.39 28.51
N GLY A 489 0.79 23.15 27.46
CA GLY A 489 1.18 23.36 26.06
C GLY A 489 2.15 22.30 25.48
N SER A 490 2.59 21.32 26.28
CA SER A 490 3.42 20.21 25.78
C SER A 490 2.60 19.12 25.07
N PRO A 491 3.25 18.27 24.24
CA PRO A 491 2.60 17.09 23.68
C PRO A 491 1.95 16.18 24.74
N ALA A 492 2.58 16.01 25.91
CA ALA A 492 2.01 15.24 27.02
C ALA A 492 0.70 15.87 27.55
N TYR A 493 0.65 17.20 27.66
CA TYR A 493 -0.56 17.93 28.07
C TYR A 493 -1.69 17.76 27.05
N MET A 494 -1.36 17.80 25.76
CA MET A 494 -2.33 17.53 24.68
C MET A 494 -2.88 16.10 24.74
N ILE A 495 -2.04 15.10 25.04
CA ILE A 495 -2.50 13.72 25.29
C ILE A 495 -3.47 13.67 26.47
N ALA A 496 -3.15 14.35 27.57
CA ALA A 496 -4.01 14.40 28.74
C ALA A 496 -5.38 15.05 28.42
N ILE A 497 -5.45 16.04 27.51
CA ILE A 497 -6.70 16.60 27.00
C ILE A 497 -7.51 15.55 26.21
N VAL A 498 -6.86 14.87 25.26
CA VAL A 498 -7.50 13.79 24.47
C VAL A 498 -8.11 12.74 25.40
N LYS A 499 -7.35 12.32 26.42
CA LYS A 499 -7.79 11.33 27.40
C LYS A 499 -8.88 11.84 28.33
N LYS A 500 -8.81 13.08 28.80
CA LYS A 500 -9.85 13.72 29.61
C LYS A 500 -11.20 13.72 28.90
N ASN A 501 -11.20 13.93 27.59
CA ASN A 501 -12.41 13.95 26.77
C ASN A 501 -12.84 12.55 26.27
N GLY A 502 -12.19 11.47 26.73
CA GLY A 502 -12.52 10.10 26.36
C GLY A 502 -12.31 9.76 24.88
N LYS A 503 -11.51 10.56 24.16
CA LYS A 503 -11.26 10.40 22.73
C LYS A 503 -10.15 9.35 22.48
N PRO A 504 -10.26 8.51 21.43
CA PRO A 504 -9.15 7.64 21.04
C PRO A 504 -7.91 8.44 20.65
N LEU A 505 -6.77 8.07 21.21
CA LEU A 505 -5.47 8.65 20.88
C LEU A 505 -4.87 7.89 19.69
N GLY A 506 -4.58 8.63 18.61
CA GLY A 506 -3.78 8.14 17.48
C GLY A 506 -2.28 8.33 17.71
N THR A 507 -1.47 7.37 17.25
CA THR A 507 0.00 7.52 17.13
C THR A 507 0.53 6.88 15.84
N TYR A 508 1.74 7.27 15.46
CA TYR A 508 2.49 6.65 14.37
C TYR A 508 3.75 5.95 14.91
N VAL A 509 3.92 4.69 14.52
CA VAL A 509 5.10 3.87 14.85
C VAL A 509 6.00 3.78 13.61
N PRO A 510 7.16 4.47 13.61
CA PRO A 510 8.08 4.41 12.48
C PRO A 510 8.80 3.06 12.38
N VAL A 511 8.85 2.47 11.20
CA VAL A 511 9.61 1.24 10.90
C VAL A 511 10.62 1.55 9.80
N GLY A 512 11.87 1.09 9.93
CA GLY A 512 12.95 1.41 8.98
C GLY A 512 12.66 0.93 7.55
N ASP A 513 12.21 1.83 6.67
CA ASP A 513 11.70 1.47 5.34
C ASP A 513 12.80 1.17 4.29
N ARG A 514 14.07 1.47 4.59
CA ARG A 514 15.20 1.23 3.67
C ARG A 514 15.50 -0.25 3.43
N ILE A 515 15.13 -1.14 4.35
CA ILE A 515 15.40 -2.58 4.27
C ILE A 515 14.14 -3.41 4.02
N MET A 516 12.96 -2.80 4.13
CA MET A 516 11.72 -3.56 4.09
C MET A 516 11.51 -4.26 2.75
N TRP A 517 11.16 -5.55 2.80
CA TRP A 517 10.90 -6.40 1.63
C TRP A 517 12.05 -6.51 0.62
N ARG A 518 13.30 -6.35 1.09
CA ARG A 518 14.50 -6.49 0.27
C ARG A 518 15.23 -7.79 0.55
N ASP A 519 15.76 -8.37 -0.53
CA ASP A 519 16.52 -9.61 -0.49
C ASP A 519 18.04 -9.35 -0.45
N ASP A 520 18.45 -8.08 -0.65
CA ASP A 520 19.84 -7.64 -0.66
C ASP A 520 20.44 -7.56 0.75
N VAL A 521 21.47 -6.74 0.92
CA VAL A 521 22.14 -6.56 2.20
C VAL A 521 21.27 -5.70 3.11
N VAL A 522 20.78 -6.30 4.20
CA VAL A 522 19.85 -5.67 5.17
C VAL A 522 20.53 -5.26 6.48
N SER A 523 21.81 -5.58 6.65
CA SER A 523 22.60 -5.36 7.87
C SER A 523 24.09 -5.34 7.54
N GLY A 524 24.92 -4.87 8.47
CA GLY A 524 26.39 -4.91 8.32
C GLY A 524 26.98 -3.85 7.38
N VAL A 525 26.14 -3.05 6.71
CA VAL A 525 26.54 -1.94 5.83
C VAL A 525 26.03 -0.59 6.33
N THR A 526 26.68 0.49 5.90
CA THR A 526 26.26 1.86 6.19
C THR A 526 25.67 2.51 4.95
N VAL A 527 24.77 3.48 5.14
CA VAL A 527 24.19 4.30 4.07
C VAL A 527 24.46 5.79 4.29
N PRO A 528 24.39 6.63 3.24
CA PRO A 528 24.56 8.07 3.37
C PRO A 528 23.50 8.74 4.27
N ASN A 529 23.89 9.81 4.95
CA ASN A 529 22.97 10.69 5.67
C ASN A 529 22.81 12.01 4.90
N THR A 530 21.60 12.32 4.44
CA THR A 530 21.28 13.58 3.73
C THR A 530 21.16 14.77 4.68
N SER A 531 20.89 14.54 5.96
CA SER A 531 20.80 15.59 6.98
C SER A 531 22.18 15.96 7.54
N ASN A 532 23.16 15.05 7.46
CA ASN A 532 24.52 15.29 7.88
C ASN A 532 25.54 14.47 7.07
N HIS A 533 26.04 15.03 5.97
CA HIS A 533 26.96 14.34 5.06
C HIS A 533 28.31 13.90 5.68
N LYS A 534 28.66 14.37 6.88
CA LYS A 534 29.87 13.93 7.59
C LYS A 534 29.66 12.63 8.37
N LYS A 535 28.40 12.24 8.59
CA LYS A 535 28.03 11.03 9.33
C LYS A 535 27.28 10.06 8.44
N ARG A 536 27.42 8.78 8.73
CA ARG A 536 26.62 7.72 8.09
C ARG A 536 25.67 7.07 9.05
N ILE A 537 24.70 6.36 8.48
CA ILE A 537 23.64 5.68 9.20
C ILE A 537 23.84 4.17 9.02
N ASP A 538 23.62 3.42 10.09
CA ASP A 538 23.45 1.97 10.02
C ASP A 538 22.22 1.67 9.15
N ILE A 539 22.36 0.83 8.13
CA ILE A 539 21.26 0.54 7.20
C ILE A 539 19.97 0.09 7.91
N THR A 540 20.09 -0.56 9.07
CA THR A 540 18.95 -1.01 9.89
C THR A 540 18.19 0.14 10.57
N LYS A 541 18.77 1.33 10.63
CA LYS A 541 18.20 2.55 11.23
C LYS A 541 17.84 3.61 10.19
N ALA A 542 17.93 3.24 8.91
CA ALA A 542 17.81 4.16 7.79
C ALA A 542 16.38 4.23 7.26
N TYR A 543 15.99 5.45 6.90
CA TYR A 543 14.71 5.77 6.28
C TYR A 543 14.95 6.54 4.98
N TYR A 544 14.12 6.27 3.97
CA TYR A 544 14.07 7.11 2.77
C TYR A 544 13.44 8.46 3.09
N ASN A 545 14.04 9.54 2.60
CA ASN A 545 13.43 10.86 2.65
C ASN A 545 12.19 10.90 1.75
N ASN A 546 11.26 11.80 2.06
CA ASN A 546 10.07 12.03 1.24
C ASN A 546 10.37 12.66 -0.13
N ASP A 547 11.62 12.97 -0.45
CA ASP A 547 12.06 13.41 -1.78
C ASP A 547 12.74 12.27 -2.58
N SER A 548 12.48 11.02 -2.18
CA SER A 548 13.04 9.79 -2.72
C SER A 548 14.55 9.58 -2.49
N GLN A 549 15.26 10.48 -1.82
CA GLN A 549 16.69 10.29 -1.53
C GLN A 549 16.90 9.42 -0.28
N CYS A 550 17.94 8.58 -0.32
CA CYS A 550 18.44 7.92 0.88
C CYS A 550 19.59 8.74 1.50
N CYS A 551 19.68 8.89 2.81
CA CYS A 551 18.75 8.49 3.86
C CYS A 551 18.76 9.48 5.03
N TYR A 552 17.81 9.33 5.95
CA TYR A 552 17.85 9.92 7.29
C TYR A 552 17.62 8.84 8.36
N SER A 553 17.91 9.17 9.61
CA SER A 553 17.59 8.38 10.80
C SER A 553 16.62 9.15 11.70
N LEU A 554 15.90 8.49 12.61
CA LEU A 554 14.98 9.20 13.51
C LEU A 554 15.69 10.28 14.36
N LYS A 555 16.99 10.12 14.65
CA LYS A 555 17.81 11.13 15.34
C LYS A 555 17.87 12.46 14.57
N ASP A 556 17.84 12.41 13.24
CA ASP A 556 17.87 13.60 12.37
C ASP A 556 16.53 14.35 12.37
N ARG A 557 15.46 13.75 12.91
CA ARG A 557 14.12 14.35 12.96
C ARG A 557 13.75 14.89 14.34
N LEU A 558 14.65 14.84 15.32
CA LEU A 558 14.45 15.39 16.66
C LEU A 558 14.38 16.93 16.62
N ALA A 559 13.40 17.50 17.29
CA ALA A 559 13.35 18.94 17.56
C ALA A 559 14.42 19.32 18.60
N LYS A 560 14.73 20.62 18.72
CA LYS A 560 15.81 21.13 19.59
C LYS A 560 15.77 20.64 21.04
N ASN A 561 14.59 20.36 21.58
CA ASN A 561 14.39 19.92 22.97
C ASN A 561 14.06 18.43 23.08
N GLU A 562 14.13 17.67 21.99
CA GLU A 562 13.89 16.22 21.98
C GLU A 562 15.24 15.49 22.00
N LEU A 563 15.39 14.55 22.93
CA LEU A 563 16.65 13.81 23.10
C LEU A 563 16.66 12.46 22.37
N GLU A 564 15.48 11.88 22.17
CA GLU A 564 15.32 10.54 21.61
C GLU A 564 13.93 10.36 20.98
N ASP A 565 13.81 9.38 20.09
CA ASP A 565 12.54 8.94 19.50
C ASP A 565 12.34 7.46 19.84
N ILE A 566 11.43 7.19 20.76
CA ILE A 566 11.13 5.83 21.23
C ILE A 566 9.76 5.35 20.73
N ARG A 567 9.22 5.96 19.66
CA ARG A 567 7.91 5.59 19.11
C ARG A 567 7.83 4.15 18.62
N GLU A 568 8.96 3.51 18.31
CA GLU A 568 9.00 2.08 18.00
C GLU A 568 8.66 1.19 19.21
N ASN A 569 8.84 1.69 20.44
CA ASN A 569 8.54 0.95 21.67
C ASN A 569 7.02 0.86 21.91
N LEU A 570 6.46 -0.34 21.71
CA LEU A 570 5.02 -0.57 21.83
C LEU A 570 4.52 -0.54 23.28
N ALA A 571 5.38 -0.90 24.25
CA ALA A 571 5.04 -0.76 25.67
C ALA A 571 4.88 0.72 26.07
N TRP A 572 5.73 1.59 25.51
CA TRP A 572 5.61 3.03 25.70
C TRP A 572 4.36 3.61 25.02
N ASN A 573 4.06 3.23 23.77
CA ASN A 573 2.82 3.65 23.10
C ASN A 573 1.58 3.27 23.94
N ARG A 574 1.60 2.08 24.54
CA ARG A 574 0.52 1.67 25.43
C ARG A 574 0.47 2.48 26.72
N ALA A 575 1.62 2.82 27.30
CA ALA A 575 1.73 3.60 28.51
C ALA A 575 1.19 5.03 28.39
N ILE A 576 1.26 5.64 27.20
CA ILE A 576 0.62 6.93 26.90
C ILE A 576 -0.86 6.80 26.51
N GLY A 577 -1.38 5.58 26.52
CA GLY A 577 -2.77 5.28 26.22
C GLY A 577 -3.13 5.37 24.73
N ALA A 578 -2.21 5.06 23.81
CA ALA A 578 -2.55 4.94 22.39
C ALA A 578 -3.71 3.94 22.19
N ASN A 579 -4.56 4.21 21.19
CA ASN A 579 -5.70 3.37 20.79
C ASN A 579 -5.65 3.03 19.30
N VAL A 580 -5.27 3.98 18.46
CA VAL A 580 -5.13 3.80 17.01
C VAL A 580 -3.66 3.95 16.63
N ILE A 581 -3.05 2.90 16.09
CA ILE A 581 -1.61 2.91 15.76
C ILE A 581 -1.42 2.69 14.26
N THR A 582 -0.86 3.69 13.59
CA THR A 582 -0.49 3.59 12.17
C THR A 582 0.95 3.13 12.03
N ALA A 583 1.21 2.12 11.19
CA ALA A 583 2.56 1.61 10.93
C ALA A 583 2.63 0.82 9.62
N ASP A 584 3.85 0.66 9.08
CA ASP A 584 4.12 -0.26 7.97
C ASP A 584 4.06 -1.73 8.40
N ASP A 585 4.48 -2.07 9.63
CA ASP A 585 4.43 -3.43 10.18
C ASP A 585 3.34 -3.57 11.26
N THR A 586 2.08 -3.55 10.82
CA THR A 586 0.93 -3.79 11.71
C THR A 586 0.88 -5.21 12.27
N ASP A 587 1.45 -6.20 11.58
CA ASP A 587 1.41 -7.61 12.00
C ASP A 587 2.17 -7.83 13.32
N SER A 588 3.35 -7.21 13.46
CA SER A 588 4.11 -7.23 14.71
C SER A 588 3.34 -6.57 15.87
N ILE A 589 2.68 -5.44 15.60
CA ILE A 589 1.89 -4.68 16.58
C ILE A 589 0.69 -5.49 17.04
N ASP A 590 -0.06 -6.05 16.09
CA ASP A 590 -1.26 -6.85 16.35
C ASP A 590 -0.92 -8.05 17.24
N ASN A 591 0.15 -8.80 16.91
CA ASN A 591 0.59 -9.93 17.73
C ASN A 591 1.05 -9.51 19.12
N TYR A 592 1.75 -8.38 19.23
CA TYR A 592 2.28 -7.89 20.50
C TYR A 592 1.15 -7.59 21.49
N PHE A 593 0.11 -6.90 21.01
CA PHE A 593 -1.06 -6.53 21.81
C PHE A 593 -2.07 -7.66 21.97
N ALA A 594 -2.16 -8.60 21.01
CA ALA A 594 -2.99 -9.80 21.17
C ALA A 594 -2.53 -10.65 22.35
N LYS A 595 -1.22 -10.92 22.45
CA LYS A 595 -0.63 -11.70 23.55
C LYS A 595 -0.83 -11.05 24.93
N ARG A 596 -1.05 -9.74 24.98
CA ARG A 596 -1.26 -8.95 26.21
C ARG A 596 -2.73 -8.63 26.49
N GLY A 597 -3.65 -9.10 25.64
CA GLY A 597 -5.08 -8.83 25.78
C GLY A 597 -5.49 -7.37 25.52
N ASN A 598 -4.64 -6.56 24.90
CA ASN A 598 -4.93 -5.15 24.57
C ASN A 598 -5.45 -4.95 23.14
N LEU A 599 -5.29 -5.94 22.25
CA LEU A 599 -5.82 -5.85 20.88
C LEU A 599 -7.35 -5.90 20.87
N ASP A 600 -7.97 -5.07 20.03
CA ASP A 600 -9.39 -5.19 19.74
C ASP A 600 -9.67 -6.43 18.86
N LYS A 601 -10.08 -7.52 19.51
CA LYS A 601 -10.39 -8.79 18.83
C LYS A 601 -11.68 -8.76 18.01
N ILE A 602 -12.45 -7.68 18.10
CA ILE A 602 -13.63 -7.49 17.26
C ILE A 602 -13.22 -7.06 15.85
N SER A 603 -12.31 -6.09 15.77
CA SER A 603 -11.77 -5.55 14.52
C SER A 603 -10.66 -6.42 13.95
N ILE A 604 -9.91 -7.13 14.80
CA ILE A 604 -8.80 -7.99 14.41
C ILE A 604 -8.95 -9.36 15.11
N PRO A 605 -9.92 -10.19 14.68
CA PRO A 605 -10.15 -11.49 15.32
C PRO A 605 -8.92 -12.40 15.21
N ASN A 606 -8.34 -12.44 14.00
CA ASN A 606 -7.24 -13.32 13.63
C ASN A 606 -6.03 -12.50 13.17
N PRO A 607 -5.15 -12.04 14.10
CA PRO A 607 -3.96 -11.28 13.72
C PRO A 607 -2.98 -12.17 12.94
N HIS A 608 -2.37 -11.62 11.89
CA HIS A 608 -1.38 -12.33 11.08
C HIS A 608 0.00 -12.22 11.71
N TYR A 609 0.78 -13.30 11.72
CA TYR A 609 2.16 -13.26 12.23
C TYR A 609 3.08 -12.49 11.25
N PRO A 610 4.00 -11.64 11.73
CA PRO A 610 4.88 -10.85 10.85
C PRO A 610 5.78 -11.77 10.02
N ARG A 611 5.94 -11.46 8.72
CA ARG A 611 6.76 -12.27 7.80
C ARG A 611 8.24 -11.93 7.92
N GLN A 612 9.10 -12.95 7.98
CA GLN A 612 10.56 -12.75 8.00
C GLN A 612 11.06 -11.96 6.77
N SER A 613 10.48 -12.23 5.59
CA SER A 613 10.82 -11.54 4.35
C SER A 613 10.49 -10.05 4.35
N MET A 614 9.71 -9.55 5.31
CA MET A 614 9.47 -8.12 5.47
C MET A 614 10.72 -7.38 5.93
N GLN A 615 11.67 -8.04 6.62
CA GLN A 615 12.87 -7.41 7.20
C GLN A 615 12.52 -6.23 8.12
N SER A 616 11.49 -6.41 8.96
CA SER A 616 10.99 -5.37 9.86
C SER A 616 11.86 -5.24 11.12
N THR A 617 12.38 -4.04 11.36
CA THR A 617 13.12 -3.70 12.59
C THR A 617 12.26 -3.88 13.83
N LEU A 618 10.95 -3.61 13.71
CA LEU A 618 9.99 -3.79 14.79
C LEU A 618 9.82 -5.27 15.12
N ALA A 619 9.74 -6.14 14.11
CA ALA A 619 9.65 -7.58 14.32
C ALA A 619 10.90 -8.15 15.00
N TRP A 620 12.08 -7.63 14.64
CA TRP A 620 13.35 -7.97 15.29
C TRP A 620 13.42 -7.50 16.73
N ALA A 621 13.06 -6.24 16.99
CA ALA A 621 13.04 -5.67 18.34
C ALA A 621 12.07 -6.40 19.29
N LEU A 622 11.01 -6.99 18.74
CA LEU A 622 10.04 -7.82 19.47
C LEU A 622 10.40 -9.31 19.51
N GLN A 623 11.55 -9.69 18.94
CA GLN A 623 12.07 -11.06 18.92
C GLN A 623 11.14 -12.06 18.20
N TYR A 624 10.34 -11.61 17.23
CA TYR A 624 9.59 -12.52 16.36
C TYR A 624 10.48 -13.22 15.33
N TRP A 625 11.56 -12.54 14.94
CA TRP A 625 12.63 -13.05 14.09
C TRP A 625 13.98 -12.60 14.67
N PRO A 626 15.08 -13.36 14.45
CA PRO A 626 16.41 -12.95 14.89
C PRO A 626 16.83 -11.62 14.25
N THR A 627 17.39 -10.71 15.04
CA THR A 627 18.04 -9.50 14.53
C THR A 627 19.32 -9.88 13.80
N PRO A 628 19.51 -9.47 12.54
CA PRO A 628 20.78 -9.68 11.84
C PRO A 628 21.92 -8.88 12.49
N ASP A 629 23.01 -9.54 12.89
CA ASP A 629 24.20 -8.92 13.53
C ASP A 629 25.33 -8.60 12.53
N GLY A 630 24.96 -8.34 11.27
CA GLY A 630 25.92 -8.12 10.19
C GLY A 630 25.56 -8.87 8.92
N VAL A 631 26.50 -8.95 7.99
CA VAL A 631 26.35 -9.70 6.74
C VAL A 631 27.62 -10.48 6.44
N THR A 632 27.47 -11.74 6.06
CA THR A 632 28.55 -12.53 5.45
C THR A 632 28.51 -12.32 3.94
N ALA A 633 29.63 -11.91 3.35
CA ALA A 633 29.68 -11.52 1.95
C ALA A 633 31.05 -11.77 1.30
N LYS A 634 31.04 -11.85 -0.04
CA LYS A 634 32.24 -11.82 -0.87
C LYS A 634 32.43 -10.40 -1.41
N PHE A 635 33.66 -9.89 -1.29
CA PHE A 635 34.05 -8.61 -1.86
C PHE A 635 34.66 -8.83 -3.23
N LYS A 636 33.89 -8.57 -4.29
CA LYS A 636 34.28 -8.78 -5.68
C LYS A 636 34.92 -7.52 -6.28
N GLY A 637 36.15 -7.62 -6.74
CA GLY A 637 36.88 -6.51 -7.38
C GLY A 637 36.22 -6.01 -8.68
N TRP A 638 36.62 -4.83 -9.15
CA TRP A 638 36.05 -4.16 -10.33
C TRP A 638 34.53 -4.03 -10.30
N GLY A 639 33.94 -3.86 -9.10
CA GLY A 639 32.49 -3.75 -8.96
C GLY A 639 31.73 -4.99 -9.48
N GLY A 640 32.34 -6.18 -9.42
CA GLY A 640 31.76 -7.41 -9.97
C GLY A 640 32.13 -7.71 -11.43
N GLY A 641 33.07 -6.97 -12.00
CA GLY A 641 33.71 -7.28 -13.29
C GLY A 641 34.86 -8.29 -13.17
N SER A 642 35.28 -8.87 -14.30
CA SER A 642 36.30 -9.95 -14.32
C SER A 642 37.56 -9.60 -15.12
N SER A 643 38.70 -10.21 -14.77
CA SER A 643 39.94 -10.13 -15.56
C SER A 643 40.26 -11.48 -16.21
N PRO A 644 39.98 -11.67 -17.51
CA PRO A 644 40.27 -12.94 -18.19
C PRO A 644 41.77 -13.20 -18.39
N LEU A 645 42.60 -12.16 -18.50
CA LEU A 645 44.02 -12.29 -18.86
C LEU A 645 44.93 -12.63 -17.67
N ILE A 646 44.69 -12.06 -16.49
CA ILE A 646 45.63 -12.17 -15.36
C ILE A 646 45.11 -13.15 -14.30
N TRP A 647 43.89 -12.94 -13.80
CA TRP A 647 43.29 -13.79 -12.77
C TRP A 647 42.36 -14.87 -13.34
N ASN A 648 42.10 -14.84 -14.66
CA ASN A 648 41.20 -15.75 -15.34
C ASN A 648 39.81 -15.81 -14.66
N GLY A 649 39.24 -14.64 -14.39
CA GLY A 649 37.90 -14.48 -13.80
C GLY A 649 37.76 -13.30 -12.84
N GLN A 650 36.65 -13.33 -12.09
CA GLN A 650 36.36 -12.39 -11.00
C GLN A 650 37.34 -12.58 -9.84
N VAL A 651 37.82 -11.49 -9.24
CA VAL A 651 38.66 -11.53 -8.03
C VAL A 651 37.85 -11.25 -6.77
N CYS A 652 38.25 -11.87 -5.66
CA CYS A 652 37.68 -11.73 -4.33
C CYS A 652 38.78 -11.45 -3.30
N ILE A 653 38.42 -10.75 -2.21
CA ILE A 653 39.25 -10.67 -0.99
C ILE A 653 39.14 -11.99 -0.23
N TYR A 654 40.27 -12.47 0.29
CA TYR A 654 40.38 -13.65 1.12
C TYR A 654 41.01 -13.32 2.48
N ASP A 655 40.50 -13.95 3.54
CA ASP A 655 41.16 -13.94 4.84
C ASP A 655 42.46 -14.76 4.80
N ASN A 656 43.50 -14.30 5.49
CA ASN A 656 44.67 -15.15 5.73
C ASN A 656 45.08 -14.97 7.18
N SER A 657 44.63 -15.91 8.00
CA SER A 657 44.90 -15.92 9.44
C SER A 657 46.37 -16.20 9.77
N TYR A 658 47.15 -16.77 8.85
CA TYR A 658 48.56 -17.10 9.07
C TYR A 658 49.48 -15.88 8.88
N SER A 659 49.50 -15.30 7.68
CA SER A 659 50.35 -14.14 7.38
C SER A 659 49.69 -12.80 7.73
N LYS A 660 48.39 -12.83 8.06
CA LYS A 660 47.56 -11.66 8.33
C LYS A 660 47.41 -10.70 7.14
N TYR A 661 47.88 -11.05 5.94
CA TYR A 661 47.66 -10.21 4.77
C TYR A 661 46.33 -10.56 4.09
N PRO A 662 45.48 -9.58 3.72
CA PRO A 662 44.30 -9.84 2.91
C PRO A 662 44.71 -10.17 1.47
N TRP A 663 44.50 -11.41 1.04
CA TRP A 663 44.87 -11.84 -0.31
C TRP A 663 43.77 -11.53 -1.29
N VAL A 664 44.16 -11.26 -2.53
CA VAL A 664 43.24 -11.10 -3.64
C VAL A 664 43.50 -12.21 -4.67
N TYR A 665 42.55 -13.11 -4.82
CA TYR A 665 42.61 -14.23 -5.75
C TYR A 665 41.35 -14.28 -6.61
N ALA A 666 41.36 -15.08 -7.67
CA ALA A 666 40.12 -15.38 -8.38
C ALA A 666 39.11 -16.05 -7.42
N CYS A 667 37.84 -15.64 -7.43
CA CYS A 667 36.81 -16.11 -6.51
C CYS A 667 36.59 -17.63 -6.59
N LYS A 668 36.89 -18.24 -7.75
CA LYS A 668 36.78 -19.68 -8.00
C LYS A 668 37.76 -20.56 -7.21
N TYR A 669 38.74 -19.95 -6.54
CA TYR A 669 39.75 -20.69 -5.78
C TYR A 669 39.36 -20.94 -4.32
N ALA A 670 38.16 -20.54 -3.87
CA ALA A 670 37.72 -20.67 -2.49
C ALA A 670 37.88 -22.08 -1.89
N ASP A 671 37.60 -23.11 -2.68
CA ASP A 671 37.69 -24.51 -2.20
C ASP A 671 39.09 -25.12 -2.38
N LYS A 672 40.02 -24.39 -3.01
CA LYS A 672 41.35 -24.88 -3.39
C LYS A 672 42.48 -24.27 -2.55
N ILE A 673 42.20 -23.22 -1.79
CA ILE A 673 43.15 -22.57 -0.90
C ILE A 673 42.61 -22.62 0.53
N SER A 674 43.48 -22.67 1.53
CA SER A 674 43.10 -22.76 2.95
C SER A 674 42.50 -21.47 3.53
N TYR A 675 42.09 -20.55 2.66
CA TYR A 675 41.67 -19.18 2.95
C TYR A 675 40.23 -19.00 2.52
N SER A 676 39.43 -18.27 3.29
CA SER A 676 38.02 -18.01 2.98
C SER A 676 37.85 -16.67 2.27
N ASN A 677 37.05 -16.64 1.22
CA ASN A 677 36.54 -15.38 0.65
C ASN A 677 35.19 -14.94 1.23
N LYS A 678 34.70 -15.66 2.25
CA LYS A 678 33.53 -15.27 3.03
C LYS A 678 34.01 -14.38 4.16
N LEU A 679 33.78 -13.08 4.05
CA LEU A 679 34.13 -12.10 5.07
C LEU A 679 32.87 -11.60 5.74
N LYS A 680 32.95 -11.29 7.03
CA LYS A 680 31.82 -10.78 7.81
C LYS A 680 31.92 -9.27 7.93
N MET A 681 30.80 -8.57 7.76
CA MET A 681 30.72 -7.13 7.97
C MET A 681 29.78 -6.82 9.12
N ARG A 682 30.21 -5.95 10.02
CA ARG A 682 29.39 -5.43 11.13
C ARG A 682 29.40 -3.91 11.13
N VAL A 683 28.35 -3.32 11.68
CA VAL A 683 28.26 -1.87 11.87
C VAL A 683 28.49 -1.56 13.35
N ILE A 684 29.30 -0.55 13.62
CA ILE A 684 29.54 0.00 14.96
C ILE A 684 29.37 1.53 14.93
N GLU A 685 29.18 2.13 16.09
CA GLU A 685 29.07 3.59 16.23
C GLU A 685 30.45 4.23 16.42
N ASN A 686 30.71 5.31 15.69
CA ASN A 686 31.90 6.15 15.80
C ASN A 686 31.49 7.60 16.10
N VAL A 687 32.17 8.24 17.05
CA VAL A 687 31.85 9.62 17.49
C VAL A 687 31.91 10.64 16.35
N LYS A 688 32.96 10.56 15.51
CA LYS A 688 33.20 11.49 14.39
C LYS A 688 32.31 11.18 13.19
N TYR A 689 32.20 9.91 12.84
CA TYR A 689 31.66 9.44 11.56
C TYR A 689 30.23 8.87 11.63
N GLY A 690 29.64 8.77 12.83
CA GLY A 690 28.38 8.04 13.00
C GLY A 690 28.62 6.55 12.79
N ALA A 691 27.74 5.87 12.06
CA ALA A 691 27.91 4.45 11.78
C ALA A 691 29.13 4.18 10.87
N VAL A 692 29.92 3.16 11.19
CA VAL A 692 31.07 2.69 10.39
C VAL A 692 31.06 1.16 10.29
N ASN A 693 31.68 0.63 9.24
CA ASN A 693 31.82 -0.79 8.96
C ASN A 693 33.12 -1.33 9.56
N GLN A 694 33.06 -2.51 10.15
CA GLN A 694 34.23 -3.36 10.41
C GLN A 694 34.12 -4.62 9.55
N ILE A 695 35.23 -5.03 8.95
CA ILE A 695 35.32 -6.21 8.07
C ILE A 695 36.13 -7.28 8.78
N TYR A 696 35.57 -8.45 8.98
CA TYR A 696 36.11 -9.57 9.74
C TYR A 696 36.47 -10.74 8.84
N SER A 697 37.47 -11.52 9.27
CA SER A 697 37.72 -12.87 8.75
C SER A 697 36.52 -13.78 8.99
N ASN A 698 36.43 -14.89 8.25
CA ASN A 698 35.30 -15.82 8.36
C ASN A 698 35.11 -16.37 9.77
N ASP A 699 36.21 -16.58 10.49
CA ASP A 699 36.26 -17.09 11.85
C ASP A 699 36.08 -16.01 12.95
N ASP A 700 35.82 -14.76 12.56
CA ASP A 700 35.65 -13.59 13.44
C ASP A 700 36.85 -13.29 14.36
N LYS A 701 38.02 -13.93 14.16
CA LYS A 701 39.20 -13.71 15.02
C LYS A 701 39.98 -12.46 14.67
N PHE A 702 39.86 -12.01 13.43
CA PHE A 702 40.59 -10.86 12.93
C PHE A 702 39.69 -9.91 12.16
N CYS A 703 40.04 -8.64 12.16
CA CYS A 703 39.39 -7.59 11.38
C CYS A 703 40.42 -6.89 10.52
N LEU A 704 39.98 -6.43 9.36
CA LEU A 704 40.81 -5.68 8.43
C LEU A 704 41.21 -4.36 9.09
N SER A 705 42.51 -4.07 9.09
CA SER A 705 43.06 -2.78 9.48
C SER A 705 43.41 -2.00 8.22
N GLY A 706 42.92 -0.77 8.17
CA GLY A 706 43.27 0.24 7.19
C GLY A 706 44.65 0.86 7.43
N ARG A 707 45.33 0.54 8.54
CA ARG A 707 46.73 0.94 8.73
C ARG A 707 47.63 0.13 7.81
N ASP A 708 48.48 0.84 7.07
CA ASP A 708 49.52 0.21 6.28
C ASP A 708 50.51 -0.51 7.21
N GLY A 709 50.77 -1.79 6.97
CA GLY A 709 51.83 -2.53 7.64
C GLY A 709 53.23 -2.11 7.15
N ASP A 710 54.26 -2.82 7.60
CA ASP A 710 55.68 -2.55 7.29
C ASP A 710 56.03 -2.52 5.79
N THR A 711 55.12 -3.00 4.95
CA THR A 711 55.29 -3.17 3.49
C THR A 711 54.31 -2.33 2.67
N SER A 712 53.65 -1.31 3.25
CA SER A 712 52.64 -0.47 2.59
C SER A 712 51.37 -1.21 2.12
N TYR A 713 51.02 -2.33 2.77
CA TYR A 713 49.80 -3.10 2.52
C TYR A 713 48.94 -3.20 3.78
N LEU A 714 47.62 -3.30 3.60
CA LEU A 714 46.70 -3.54 4.71
C LEU A 714 46.95 -4.91 5.34
N LYS A 715 46.60 -5.05 6.63
CA LYS A 715 46.72 -6.31 7.38
C LYS A 715 45.44 -6.57 8.18
N PHE A 716 45.19 -7.82 8.49
CA PHE A 716 44.26 -8.26 9.52
C PHE A 716 44.90 -8.07 10.91
N THR A 717 44.12 -7.55 11.86
CA THR A 717 44.51 -7.37 13.26
C THR A 717 43.58 -8.13 14.19
N SER A 718 44.09 -8.57 15.33
CA SER A 718 43.27 -9.18 16.39
C SER A 718 42.60 -8.13 17.30
N ASN A 719 43.01 -6.86 17.21
CA ASN A 719 42.37 -5.78 17.97
C ASN A 719 41.15 -5.24 17.21
N CYS A 720 40.02 -5.91 17.37
CA CYS A 720 38.75 -5.53 16.73
C CYS A 720 37.82 -4.71 17.62
N ASN A 721 38.38 -4.13 18.69
CA ASN A 721 37.63 -3.26 19.58
C ASN A 721 36.96 -2.13 18.78
N PRO A 722 35.67 -1.82 19.03
CA PRO A 722 34.99 -0.70 18.37
C PRO A 722 35.73 0.65 18.47
N GLU A 723 36.54 0.87 19.49
CA GLU A 723 37.36 2.07 19.65
C GLU A 723 38.60 2.10 18.73
N ASN A 724 38.97 0.96 18.14
CA ASN A 724 40.10 0.88 17.22
C ASN A 724 39.74 1.43 15.84
N THR A 725 39.98 2.74 15.66
CA THR A 725 39.69 3.47 14.42
C THR A 725 40.45 2.98 13.20
N GLU A 726 41.53 2.21 13.37
CA GLU A 726 42.23 1.56 12.25
C GLU A 726 41.34 0.55 11.51
N THR A 727 40.30 0.04 12.16
CA THR A 727 39.41 -1.01 11.62
C THR A 727 38.11 -0.44 11.03
N HIS A 728 37.98 0.89 10.97
CA HIS A 728 36.75 1.56 10.59
C HIS A 728 36.76 1.88 9.10
N PHE A 729 35.70 1.45 8.42
CA PHE A 729 35.50 1.69 7.00
C PHE A 729 34.12 2.27 6.72
N TRP A 730 33.98 2.86 5.54
CA TRP A 730 32.68 3.09 4.93
C TRP A 730 32.59 2.31 3.63
N HIS A 731 31.58 1.45 3.51
CA HIS A 731 31.16 0.95 2.21
C HIS A 731 30.33 2.02 1.50
N THR A 732 30.92 2.70 0.52
CA THR A 732 30.28 3.79 -0.19
C THR A 732 29.25 3.28 -1.17
N GLU A 733 28.27 4.15 -1.46
CA GLU A 733 27.29 4.00 -2.51
C GLU A 733 27.95 3.67 -3.86
N ASN A 734 29.18 4.14 -4.13
CA ASN A 734 29.96 3.86 -5.34
C ASN A 734 30.75 2.55 -5.32
N TYR A 735 30.34 1.59 -4.47
CA TYR A 735 31.04 0.32 -4.29
C TYR A 735 32.51 0.51 -3.88
N LYS A 736 32.85 1.58 -3.16
CA LYS A 736 34.23 1.78 -2.66
C LYS A 736 34.28 1.45 -1.18
N LEU A 737 35.43 1.00 -0.71
CA LEU A 737 35.72 0.90 0.72
C LEU A 737 36.62 2.06 1.11
N ARG A 738 36.06 3.03 1.83
CA ARG A 738 36.79 4.17 2.36
C ARG A 738 37.37 3.79 3.71
N ASN A 739 38.65 4.02 3.91
CA ASN A 739 39.34 3.81 5.16
C ASN A 739 39.28 5.10 5.99
N LEU A 740 38.91 4.98 7.28
CA LEU A 740 38.74 6.12 8.18
C LEU A 740 39.92 6.29 9.16
N TYR A 741 40.93 5.43 9.04
CA TYR A 741 42.20 5.57 9.75
C TYR A 741 42.85 6.93 9.46
N THR A 742 43.50 7.54 10.46
CA THR A 742 44.16 8.88 10.45
C THR A 742 43.24 10.10 10.39
N GLY A 743 41.92 9.90 10.27
CA GLY A 743 40.99 11.02 10.15
C GLY A 743 41.04 11.75 8.80
N ASP A 744 41.86 11.24 7.87
CA ASP A 744 41.93 11.64 6.47
C ASP A 744 40.90 10.81 5.69
N ASP A 745 39.79 11.45 5.38
CA ASP A 745 38.71 10.79 4.68
C ASP A 745 39.06 10.59 3.18
N THR A 746 40.27 10.80 2.68
CA THR A 746 40.54 10.62 1.23
C THR A 746 40.98 9.22 0.83
N LYS A 747 41.26 8.33 1.80
CA LYS A 747 41.81 7.00 1.54
C LYS A 747 40.75 5.95 1.19
N TYR A 748 41.00 5.22 0.11
CA TYR A 748 40.21 4.07 -0.34
C TYR A 748 41.07 2.82 -0.41
N ILE A 749 40.43 1.66 -0.27
CA ILE A 749 41.08 0.36 -0.44
C ILE A 749 41.06 -0.01 -1.92
N GLU A 750 42.25 -0.19 -2.51
CA GLU A 750 42.42 -0.81 -3.82
C GLU A 750 43.18 -2.12 -3.70
N PHE A 751 43.00 -3.00 -4.69
CA PHE A 751 43.87 -4.15 -4.84
C PHE A 751 44.98 -3.87 -5.84
N TYR A 752 46.15 -4.45 -5.57
CA TYR A 752 47.33 -4.36 -6.42
C TYR A 752 47.80 -5.75 -6.82
N ARG A 753 48.33 -5.89 -8.04
CA ARG A 753 48.86 -7.15 -8.55
C ARG A 753 50.20 -7.49 -7.90
N GLY A 754 50.24 -8.57 -7.13
CA GLY A 754 51.48 -9.06 -6.52
C GLY A 754 52.33 -9.86 -7.51
N GLY A 755 51.82 -10.99 -7.98
CA GLY A 755 52.58 -11.92 -8.80
C GLY A 755 51.85 -13.25 -9.02
N VAL A 756 52.60 -14.34 -9.09
CA VAL A 756 52.08 -15.72 -9.19
C VAL A 756 52.64 -16.53 -8.03
N TYR A 757 51.77 -17.18 -7.27
CA TYR A 757 52.11 -18.04 -6.13
C TYR A 757 51.47 -19.42 -6.35
N TYR A 758 52.28 -20.48 -6.36
CA TYR A 758 51.85 -21.85 -6.74
C TYR A 758 51.04 -21.92 -8.05
N GLY A 759 51.44 -21.15 -9.06
CA GLY A 759 50.74 -21.11 -10.36
C GLY A 759 49.44 -20.31 -10.38
N ILE A 760 49.08 -19.67 -9.25
CA ILE A 760 47.87 -18.84 -9.12
C ILE A 760 48.26 -17.37 -9.02
N ALA A 761 47.69 -16.54 -9.89
CA ALA A 761 47.87 -15.08 -9.80
C ALA A 761 47.25 -14.53 -8.52
N TYR A 762 47.98 -13.66 -7.82
CA TYR A 762 47.55 -13.08 -6.55
C TYR A 762 47.77 -11.57 -6.49
N GLY A 763 47.04 -10.93 -5.59
CA GLY A 763 47.19 -9.54 -5.22
C GLY A 763 47.10 -9.30 -3.71
N LEU A 764 47.31 -8.06 -3.32
CA LEU A 764 47.20 -7.56 -1.95
C LEU A 764 46.37 -6.27 -1.93
N LEU A 765 45.89 -5.89 -0.75
CA LEU A 765 45.19 -4.62 -0.55
C LEU A 765 46.15 -3.51 -0.10
N ARG A 766 45.97 -2.31 -0.62
CA ARG A 766 46.67 -1.09 -0.18
C ARG A 766 45.73 0.11 -0.17
N ASN A 767 46.14 1.18 0.50
CA ASN A 767 45.42 2.46 0.46
C ASN A 767 45.76 3.26 -0.80
N THR A 768 44.79 4.01 -1.33
CA THR A 768 44.94 4.97 -2.43
C THR A 768 44.14 6.23 -2.18
N ASN A 769 44.62 7.38 -2.67
CA ASN A 769 43.90 8.66 -2.62
C ASN A 769 43.19 9.00 -3.94
N THR A 770 43.46 8.24 -5.00
CA THR A 770 42.94 8.45 -6.35
C THR A 770 42.24 7.17 -6.81
N PRO A 771 41.04 6.87 -6.26
CA PRO A 771 40.38 5.60 -6.51
C PRO A 771 39.93 5.49 -7.97
N ASP A 772 40.41 4.46 -8.66
CA ASP A 772 39.93 4.02 -9.97
C ASP A 772 39.14 2.71 -9.85
N ASP A 773 38.93 1.98 -10.95
CA ASP A 773 38.19 0.71 -10.95
C ASP A 773 38.83 -0.40 -10.08
N TRP A 774 40.11 -0.30 -9.74
CA TRP A 774 40.79 -1.22 -8.81
C TRP A 774 40.43 -0.98 -7.35
N ALA A 775 39.75 0.13 -7.04
CA ALA A 775 39.17 0.39 -5.73
C ALA A 775 37.67 0.02 -5.64
N SER A 776 37.08 -0.54 -6.72
CA SER A 776 35.67 -0.95 -6.76
C SER A 776 35.45 -2.36 -6.21
N TRP A 777 34.57 -2.47 -5.23
CA TRP A 777 34.21 -3.67 -4.48
C TRP A 777 32.70 -3.89 -4.48
N TYR A 778 32.22 -4.83 -5.28
CA TYR A 778 30.84 -5.27 -5.20
C TYR A 778 30.68 -6.27 -4.05
N LEU A 779 29.71 -6.01 -3.18
CA LEU A 779 29.39 -6.85 -2.03
C LEU A 779 28.34 -7.89 -2.43
N GLU A 780 28.77 -9.15 -2.62
CA GLU A 780 27.85 -10.27 -2.83
C GLU A 780 27.52 -10.91 -1.48
N LYS A 781 26.28 -10.73 -1.01
CA LYS A 781 25.74 -11.42 0.16
C LYS A 781 25.81 -12.93 -0.04
N ILE A 782 26.24 -13.65 0.99
CA ILE A 782 26.19 -15.11 1.06
C ILE A 782 25.04 -15.48 2.00
N GLU A 783 24.13 -16.31 1.54
CA GLU A 783 23.12 -16.93 2.40
C GLU A 783 23.83 -18.03 3.22
N GLU A 784 23.75 -17.94 4.54
CA GLU A 784 24.18 -19.02 5.43
C GLU A 784 23.07 -20.08 5.43
N GLU A 785 23.43 -21.33 5.09
CA GLU A 785 22.51 -22.48 5.01
C GLU A 785 21.91 -22.88 6.36
#